data_AF-A0A267FGN8-F1
#
_entry.id   AF-A0A267FGN8-F1
#
_cell.length_a   1.000
_cell.length_b   1.000
_cell.length_c   1.000
_cell.angle_alpha   90.00
_cell.angle_beta   90.00
_cell.angle_gamma   90.00
#
_symmetry.space_group_name_H-M   'P 1'
#
loop_
_entity.id
_entity.type
_entity.pdbx_description
1 polymer ?
#
loop_
_entity_poly.entity_id
_entity_poly.type
_entity_poly.pdbx_seq_one_letter_code
_entity_poly.pdbx_strand_id
1 'polypeptide(L)'
;MQAILKALASVLMQAAGEPLCSPSDEEFVMAIRNGDTVIVGAYLRSGRDLNREFKCGYTVSCPVHLACKTGKLAVVKMLLDARADVNFLNRNGGTALFVASQHGRDELVDLLIASGALVDAEVMKGCTSLYIAAQQGHQGVALRLIKAGAHLDVQMGTGMTPLYIASQNGHHDVVGLLISAQANVDLQQSSGAAPLHIAAQCGHLTVVEQLIRANANVDLREGSGGTPLFVASQRGHREVVDALLRAGANPDVPMEGGVTPLFIAAQFAHQGVVSSLIASRADVNRAKCTGATPLYLVAQNGQTQLVNTFIKASADVNLQQSAGMTPLFVASQNGYHNVASILIRSQADMDIQQNLGATSLYIASQNGHQQVVDLLIGAQADLDLQVKNEMSPLHVASQNRLLSIVRALLKARADVNFNGMGGSRATAYALDDDDTQVLDLLMQAQVDISPLLILAASLSGYQKSVDMLIKFPVDVDVELERGVSSLFLASLNGHYPVVESLIKAQTNFNEQQTSGLTPLSAAEQNGHFKVAALLKTALRNQDWLDAESDGAEPDSVANIKCINATHELDHPTASGDSKLSCLLQNELTTSGFVQSRAAIQSAVADVLQAIVRKRLDNDDVHIVGSYSEGWGNNLKTLDGRTDVESDIDVMRLIASRLYHVKGMCKCDSLPEELVEYDNGHIFCPGYASTPAHAFRGSALKPAVDKVDACRLCCYPPIAPLEPHRLSKSNIPKSTLQSLQNELVSSPCHVVHAAPPGEGGKQLRVSTTFLERRLLRSLNTLQGQLFVTLKYLVKKVISNKHCFKVQGVKSYHVKTITFRMIEEITAEQWKQENLVFLVRQALCILQDSLESGCRPGNTDHRIMDHFFLGDAGLYLKGTGPISSQAMKRILQEAAGAVGQVIDQLPKLLLDFKDTLRPVADSARFYFHPFAILPQFAKRTQSLRAIASSNIMRSTTACATVFCSCAVRTVVSREWNVWRS
;
A
#
# COMPACT_ATOMS: atom_id res chain seq x y z
N MET A 1 18.23 -1.84 -68.32
CA MET A 1 18.70 -0.45 -68.48
C MET A 1 19.56 0.03 -67.31
N GLN A 2 19.11 -0.08 -66.05
CA GLN A 2 19.92 0.30 -64.86
C GLN A 2 21.20 -0.52 -64.65
N ALA A 3 21.20 -1.82 -64.98
CA ALA A 3 22.41 -2.65 -64.92
C ALA A 3 23.42 -2.28 -66.03
N ILE A 4 22.93 -1.84 -67.19
CA ILE A 4 23.75 -1.38 -68.32
C ILE A 4 24.36 -0.01 -68.02
N LEU A 5 23.61 0.88 -67.35
CA LEU A 5 24.11 2.17 -66.85
C LEU A 5 25.19 2.01 -65.76
N LYS A 6 25.07 1.01 -64.87
CA LYS A 6 26.11 0.72 -63.86
C LYS A 6 27.38 0.11 -64.47
N ALA A 7 27.25 -0.74 -65.49
CA ALA A 7 28.40 -1.29 -66.20
C ALA A 7 29.13 -0.22 -67.04
N LEU A 8 28.39 0.68 -67.69
CA LEU A 8 28.98 1.80 -68.45
C LEU A 8 29.67 2.84 -67.56
N ALA A 9 29.14 3.11 -66.37
CA ALA A 9 29.79 4.01 -65.40
C ALA A 9 31.11 3.44 -64.85
N SER A 10 31.19 2.11 -64.67
CA SER A 10 32.43 1.43 -64.25
C SER A 10 33.53 1.47 -65.32
N VAL A 11 33.17 1.43 -66.60
CA VAL A 11 34.13 1.44 -67.72
C VAL A 11 34.58 2.87 -68.05
N LEU A 12 33.69 3.87 -67.91
CA LEU A 12 34.04 5.28 -68.12
C LEU A 12 34.94 5.87 -67.02
N MET A 13 34.86 5.35 -65.78
CA MET A 13 35.70 5.81 -64.66
C MET A 13 37.12 5.20 -64.65
N GLN A 14 37.39 4.16 -65.47
CA GLN A 14 38.74 3.61 -65.63
C GLN A 14 39.57 4.32 -66.71
N ALA A 15 38.96 5.16 -67.55
CA ALA A 15 39.60 5.82 -68.70
C ALA A 15 40.08 7.26 -68.44
N ALA A 16 39.72 7.87 -67.30
CA ALA A 16 40.16 9.21 -66.93
C ALA A 16 41.11 9.11 -65.73
N GLY A 17 42.42 9.23 -66.00
CA GLY A 17 43.46 9.31 -64.98
C GLY A 17 43.44 10.63 -64.21
N GLU A 18 42.34 10.93 -63.52
CA GLU A 18 42.25 12.01 -62.53
C GLU A 18 42.36 11.44 -61.12
N PRO A 19 43.01 12.17 -60.18
CA PRO A 19 43.17 11.68 -58.82
C PRO A 19 41.78 11.56 -58.19
N LEU A 20 41.36 10.32 -57.88
CA LEU A 20 40.18 10.04 -57.07
C LEU A 20 40.12 11.06 -55.93
N CYS A 21 39.11 11.95 -55.96
CA CYS A 21 38.84 12.87 -54.87
C CYS A 21 38.80 12.02 -53.59
N SER A 22 39.72 12.29 -52.66
CA SER A 22 39.87 11.44 -51.47
C SER A 22 38.52 11.40 -50.73
N PRO A 23 37.98 10.21 -50.39
CA PRO A 23 36.66 10.11 -49.78
C PRO A 23 36.54 11.00 -48.54
N SER A 24 35.34 11.51 -48.28
CA SER A 24 35.06 12.27 -47.07
C SER A 24 35.12 11.39 -45.81
N ASP A 25 35.26 12.01 -44.64
CA ASP A 25 35.28 11.30 -43.36
C ASP A 25 33.95 10.54 -43.10
N GLU A 26 32.82 11.05 -43.60
CA GLU A 26 31.51 10.39 -43.51
C GLU A 26 31.41 9.18 -44.45
N GLU A 27 31.84 9.32 -45.70
CA GLU A 27 31.91 8.21 -46.66
C GLU A 27 32.83 7.09 -46.16
N PHE A 28 33.94 7.46 -45.53
CA PHE A 28 34.87 6.50 -44.92
C PHE A 28 34.22 5.72 -43.78
N VAL A 29 33.55 6.40 -42.85
CA VAL A 29 32.85 5.72 -41.74
C VAL A 29 31.75 4.79 -42.26
N MET A 30 30.98 5.21 -43.26
CA MET A 30 29.95 4.37 -43.88
C MET A 30 30.54 3.19 -44.65
N ALA A 31 31.65 3.40 -45.36
CA ALA A 31 32.40 2.33 -46.01
C ALA A 31 32.89 1.27 -45.01
N ILE A 32 33.40 1.69 -43.85
CA ILE A 32 33.78 0.77 -42.77
C ILE A 32 32.58 -0.04 -42.27
N ARG A 33 31.42 0.60 -42.04
CA ARG A 33 30.20 -0.11 -41.61
C ARG A 33 29.77 -1.18 -42.61
N ASN A 34 29.84 -0.84 -43.89
CA ASN A 34 29.38 -1.71 -44.96
C ASN A 34 30.42 -2.79 -45.32
N GLY A 35 31.70 -2.54 -45.03
CA GLY A 35 32.81 -3.41 -45.44
C GLY A 35 33.33 -3.11 -46.84
N ASP A 36 33.16 -1.88 -47.33
CA ASP A 36 33.62 -1.47 -48.67
C ASP A 36 35.13 -1.22 -48.66
N THR A 37 35.88 -2.24 -49.08
CA THR A 37 37.35 -2.20 -49.12
C THR A 37 37.89 -1.23 -50.16
N VAL A 38 37.12 -0.87 -51.19
CA VAL A 38 37.58 0.03 -52.26
C VAL A 38 37.62 1.46 -51.74
N ILE A 39 36.53 1.92 -51.12
CA ILE A 39 36.46 3.28 -50.54
C ILE A 39 37.40 3.39 -49.34
N VAL A 40 37.46 2.37 -48.49
CA VAL A 40 38.44 2.33 -47.37
C VAL A 40 39.86 2.44 -47.91
N GLY A 41 40.24 1.65 -48.93
CA GLY A 41 41.58 1.71 -49.51
C GLY A 41 41.91 3.05 -50.16
N ALA A 42 40.94 3.69 -50.80
CA ALA A 42 41.11 5.05 -51.34
C ALA A 42 41.35 6.09 -50.25
N TYR A 43 40.62 6.01 -49.14
CA TYR A 43 40.81 6.89 -48.00
C TYR A 43 42.19 6.69 -47.35
N LEU A 44 42.63 5.45 -47.17
CA LEU A 44 43.92 5.13 -46.53
C LEU A 44 45.14 5.67 -47.30
N ARG A 45 45.08 5.72 -48.64
CA ARG A 45 46.14 6.32 -49.47
C ARG A 45 46.35 7.82 -49.22
N SER A 46 45.39 8.50 -48.60
CA SER A 46 45.53 9.92 -48.27
C SER A 46 46.40 10.19 -47.03
N GLY A 47 46.83 9.16 -46.29
CA GLY A 47 47.77 9.29 -45.17
C GLY A 47 47.22 10.03 -43.95
N ARG A 48 45.89 10.16 -43.83
CA ARG A 48 45.23 10.83 -42.70
C ARG A 48 45.35 10.01 -41.42
N ASP A 49 45.34 10.70 -40.29
CA ASP A 49 45.33 10.07 -38.97
C ASP A 49 44.06 9.22 -38.76
N LEU A 50 44.29 7.95 -38.43
CA LEU A 50 43.26 6.93 -38.18
C LEU A 50 42.96 6.78 -36.67
N ASN A 51 43.85 7.28 -35.81
CA ASN A 51 43.77 7.17 -34.34
C ASN A 51 43.00 8.35 -33.75
N ARG A 52 41.84 8.61 -34.33
CA ARG A 52 40.94 9.68 -33.93
C ARG A 52 39.50 9.25 -34.08
N GLU A 53 38.62 10.08 -33.53
CA GLU A 53 37.19 9.88 -33.60
C GLU A 53 36.59 10.50 -34.86
N PHE A 54 35.77 9.71 -35.56
CA PHE A 54 35.05 10.18 -36.73
C PHE A 54 33.60 10.41 -36.38
N LYS A 55 33.07 11.56 -36.80
CA LYS A 55 31.66 11.92 -36.66
C LYS A 55 30.90 11.55 -37.93
N CYS A 56 29.81 10.82 -37.78
CA CYS A 56 28.85 10.53 -38.85
C CYS A 56 27.45 10.76 -38.27
N GLY A 57 26.84 11.91 -38.61
CA GLY A 57 25.63 12.39 -37.92
C GLY A 57 25.85 12.53 -36.40
N TYR A 58 24.95 11.94 -35.59
CA TYR A 58 25.07 11.91 -34.12
C TYR A 58 26.02 10.83 -33.59
N THR A 59 26.57 9.98 -34.46
CA THR A 59 27.43 8.86 -34.04
C THR A 59 28.89 9.23 -34.11
N VAL A 60 29.62 8.97 -33.02
CA VAL A 60 31.08 9.11 -32.99
C VAL A 60 31.70 7.73 -32.84
N SER A 61 32.60 7.39 -33.75
CA SER A 61 33.24 6.08 -33.74
C SER A 61 34.66 6.15 -34.28
N CYS A 62 35.54 5.38 -33.67
CA CYS A 62 36.90 5.17 -34.15
C CYS A 62 36.89 4.08 -35.24
N PRO A 63 37.70 4.18 -36.31
CA PRO A 63 37.63 3.30 -37.48
C PRO A 63 37.79 1.81 -37.13
N VAL A 64 38.85 1.49 -36.39
CA VAL A 64 39.19 0.10 -36.01
C VAL A 64 38.11 -0.51 -35.11
N HIS A 65 37.60 0.24 -34.15
CA HIS A 65 36.53 -0.19 -33.24
C HIS A 65 35.23 -0.44 -33.98
N LEU A 66 34.88 0.44 -34.93
CA LEU A 66 33.67 0.28 -35.74
C LEU A 66 33.76 -0.97 -36.62
N ALA A 67 34.89 -1.18 -37.27
CA ALA A 67 35.15 -2.37 -38.08
C ALA A 67 35.10 -3.66 -37.25
N CYS A 68 35.63 -3.62 -36.01
CA CYS A 68 35.55 -4.75 -35.08
C CYS A 68 34.11 -5.03 -34.66
N LYS A 69 33.34 -4.00 -34.28
CA LYS A 69 31.93 -4.11 -33.92
C LYS A 69 31.09 -4.72 -35.06
N THR A 70 31.29 -4.26 -36.29
CA THR A 70 30.57 -4.74 -37.48
C THR A 70 31.13 -6.03 -38.07
N GLY A 71 32.24 -6.57 -37.54
CA GLY A 71 32.81 -7.85 -37.95
C GLY A 71 33.50 -7.83 -39.31
N LYS A 72 34.07 -6.70 -39.73
CA LYS A 72 34.64 -6.53 -41.07
C LYS A 72 36.14 -6.88 -41.09
N LEU A 73 36.47 -8.17 -41.15
CA LEU A 73 37.85 -8.68 -41.10
C LEU A 73 38.80 -8.00 -42.11
N ALA A 74 38.40 -7.95 -43.38
CA ALA A 74 39.22 -7.33 -44.43
C ALA A 74 39.49 -5.85 -44.16
N VAL A 75 38.50 -5.11 -43.67
CA VAL A 75 38.66 -3.69 -43.32
C VAL A 75 39.59 -3.52 -42.11
N VAL A 76 39.45 -4.35 -41.07
CA VAL A 76 40.38 -4.30 -39.93
C VAL A 76 41.81 -4.56 -40.38
N LYS A 77 42.05 -5.55 -41.24
CA LYS A 77 43.37 -5.82 -41.81
C LYS A 77 43.92 -4.61 -42.58
N MET A 78 43.12 -3.99 -43.44
CA MET A 78 43.52 -2.78 -44.17
C MET A 78 43.87 -1.61 -43.24
N LEU A 79 43.12 -1.42 -42.15
CA LEU A 79 43.39 -0.38 -41.16
C LEU A 79 44.72 -0.63 -40.42
N LEU A 80 44.98 -1.88 -40.02
CA LEU A 80 46.22 -2.26 -39.33
C LEU A 80 47.45 -2.19 -40.26
N ASP A 81 47.31 -2.64 -41.51
CA ASP A 81 48.36 -2.51 -42.55
C ASP A 81 48.72 -1.03 -42.80
N ALA A 82 47.75 -0.13 -42.65
CA ALA A 82 47.93 1.32 -42.70
C ALA A 82 48.42 1.95 -41.37
N ARG A 83 48.94 1.14 -40.44
CA ARG A 83 49.49 1.54 -39.13
C ARG A 83 48.48 2.21 -38.19
N ALA A 84 47.20 1.85 -38.25
CA ALA A 84 46.28 2.17 -37.16
C ALA A 84 46.76 1.54 -35.85
N ASP A 85 46.67 2.27 -34.75
CA ASP A 85 47.05 1.76 -33.43
C ASP A 85 46.01 0.75 -32.95
N VAL A 86 46.44 -0.51 -32.84
CA VAL A 86 45.61 -1.64 -32.40
C VAL A 86 45.11 -1.47 -30.95
N ASN A 87 45.84 -0.71 -30.13
CA ASN A 87 45.54 -0.44 -28.73
C ASN A 87 44.90 0.93 -28.49
N PHE A 88 44.53 1.63 -29.57
CA PHE A 88 43.82 2.90 -29.47
C PHE A 88 42.55 2.72 -28.63
N LEU A 89 42.27 3.70 -27.77
CA LEU A 89 41.10 3.67 -26.89
C LEU A 89 39.96 4.50 -27.48
N ASN A 90 38.75 3.94 -27.51
CA ASN A 90 37.56 4.71 -27.84
C ASN A 90 37.09 5.58 -26.65
N ARG A 91 36.01 6.36 -26.83
CA ARG A 91 35.38 7.21 -25.77
C ARG A 91 35.10 6.51 -24.45
N ASN A 92 34.82 5.21 -24.50
CA ASN A 92 34.48 4.42 -23.32
C ASN A 92 35.74 3.76 -22.72
N GLY A 93 36.93 4.13 -23.19
CA GLY A 93 38.20 3.52 -22.79
C GLY A 93 38.40 2.10 -23.31
N GLY A 94 37.58 1.62 -24.25
CA GLY A 94 37.69 0.26 -24.79
C GLY A 94 38.68 0.17 -25.95
N THR A 95 39.46 -0.92 -26.02
CA THR A 95 40.35 -1.26 -27.13
C THR A 95 39.60 -1.95 -28.28
N ALA A 96 40.25 -2.10 -29.45
CA ALA A 96 39.72 -2.88 -30.56
C ALA A 96 39.46 -4.35 -30.17
N LEU A 97 40.38 -4.94 -29.38
CA LEU A 97 40.27 -6.31 -28.87
C LEU A 97 39.06 -6.47 -27.94
N PHE A 98 38.81 -5.49 -27.06
CA PHE A 98 37.64 -5.50 -26.19
C PHE A 98 36.34 -5.50 -26.98
N VAL A 99 36.24 -4.65 -28.01
CA VAL A 99 35.03 -4.56 -28.87
C VAL A 99 34.83 -5.82 -29.70
N ALA A 100 35.90 -6.39 -30.27
CA ALA A 100 35.84 -7.67 -30.98
C ALA A 100 35.36 -8.79 -30.04
N SER A 101 35.87 -8.80 -28.80
CA SER A 101 35.51 -9.79 -27.79
C SER A 101 34.05 -9.66 -27.34
N GLN A 102 33.57 -8.45 -27.11
CA GLN A 102 32.17 -8.16 -26.76
C GLN A 102 31.17 -8.69 -27.81
N HIS A 103 31.55 -8.64 -29.09
CA HIS A 103 30.71 -9.02 -30.22
C HIS A 103 31.00 -10.44 -30.75
N GLY A 104 31.80 -11.25 -30.06
CA GLY A 104 32.05 -12.65 -30.42
C GLY A 104 32.80 -12.81 -31.74
N ARG A 105 33.71 -11.89 -32.07
CA ARG A 105 34.41 -11.89 -33.36
C ARG A 105 35.70 -12.69 -33.32
N ASP A 106 35.55 -14.00 -33.39
CA ASP A 106 36.61 -15.00 -33.34
C ASP A 106 37.86 -14.68 -34.18
N GLU A 107 37.72 -14.60 -35.51
CA GLU A 107 38.86 -14.37 -36.43
C GLU A 107 39.50 -12.99 -36.23
N LEU A 108 38.71 -12.00 -35.80
CA LEU A 108 39.22 -10.67 -35.50
C LEU A 108 40.05 -10.65 -34.23
N VAL A 109 39.69 -11.43 -33.23
CA VAL A 109 40.49 -11.58 -32.00
C VAL A 109 41.86 -12.16 -32.33
N ASP A 110 41.93 -13.21 -33.16
CA ASP A 110 43.21 -13.79 -33.61
C ASP A 110 44.06 -12.76 -34.37
N LEU A 111 43.45 -12.01 -35.30
CA LEU A 111 44.14 -10.95 -36.05
C LEU A 111 44.70 -9.84 -35.13
N LEU A 112 43.87 -9.34 -34.20
CA LEU A 112 44.25 -8.27 -33.30
C LEU A 112 45.39 -8.69 -32.35
N ILE A 113 45.33 -9.90 -31.81
CA ILE A 113 46.40 -10.47 -30.96
C ILE A 113 47.68 -10.60 -31.77
N ALA A 114 47.62 -11.15 -33.00
CA ALA A 114 48.78 -11.27 -33.88
C ALA A 114 49.38 -9.91 -34.27
N SER A 115 48.58 -8.84 -34.26
CA SER A 115 49.02 -7.45 -34.48
C SER A 115 49.46 -6.71 -33.22
N GLY A 116 49.61 -7.40 -32.08
CA GLY A 116 50.15 -6.81 -30.85
C GLY A 116 49.11 -6.13 -29.94
N ALA A 117 47.84 -6.55 -30.01
CA ALA A 117 46.84 -6.11 -29.05
C ALA A 117 47.18 -6.54 -27.62
N LEU A 118 47.01 -5.63 -26.66
CA LEU A 118 47.17 -5.90 -25.24
C LEU A 118 46.00 -6.77 -24.73
N VAL A 119 46.28 -8.04 -24.45
CA VAL A 119 45.26 -9.05 -24.09
C VAL A 119 44.51 -8.67 -22.80
N ASP A 120 45.26 -8.22 -21.79
CA ASP A 120 44.73 -7.83 -20.46
C ASP A 120 44.53 -6.31 -20.32
N ALA A 121 44.33 -5.60 -21.43
CA ALA A 121 43.96 -4.18 -21.35
C ALA A 121 42.66 -4.02 -20.54
N GLU A 122 42.74 -3.25 -19.45
CA GLU A 122 41.61 -2.98 -18.57
C GLU A 122 40.78 -1.79 -19.07
N VAL A 123 39.47 -2.01 -19.15
CA VAL A 123 38.47 -1.02 -19.54
C VAL A 123 37.56 -0.75 -18.34
N MET A 124 37.11 0.49 -18.12
CA MET A 124 36.08 0.85 -17.11
C MET A 124 36.15 0.08 -15.78
N LYS A 125 37.10 0.42 -14.89
CA LYS A 125 37.29 -0.22 -13.58
C LYS A 125 37.64 -1.72 -13.65
N GLY A 126 38.62 -2.11 -14.48
CA GLY A 126 39.20 -3.45 -14.47
C GLY A 126 38.52 -4.51 -15.35
N CYS A 127 37.66 -4.11 -16.30
CA CYS A 127 37.01 -5.03 -17.22
C CYS A 127 37.94 -5.43 -18.38
N THR A 128 38.32 -6.70 -18.48
CA THR A 128 39.20 -7.21 -19.54
C THR A 128 38.42 -7.77 -20.72
N SER A 129 39.12 -8.03 -21.84
CA SER A 129 38.56 -8.74 -23.00
C SER A 129 38.03 -10.13 -22.64
N LEU A 130 38.72 -10.83 -21.72
CA LEU A 130 38.29 -12.15 -21.25
C LEU A 130 37.01 -12.05 -20.40
N TYR A 131 36.91 -11.02 -19.53
CA TYR A 131 35.71 -10.79 -18.75
C TYR A 131 34.48 -10.55 -19.64
N ILE A 132 34.58 -9.68 -20.64
CA ILE A 132 33.41 -9.38 -21.50
C ILE A 132 33.05 -10.58 -22.39
N ALA A 133 34.03 -11.36 -22.86
CA ALA A 133 33.77 -12.60 -23.58
C ALA A 133 33.04 -13.63 -22.68
N ALA A 134 33.46 -13.74 -21.42
CA ALA A 134 32.84 -14.60 -20.43
C ALA A 134 31.42 -14.15 -20.07
N GLN A 135 31.18 -12.85 -19.92
CA GLN A 135 29.85 -12.30 -19.68
C GLN A 135 28.87 -12.62 -20.82
N GLN A 136 29.34 -12.52 -22.08
CA GLN A 136 28.50 -12.73 -23.26
C GLN A 136 28.41 -14.20 -23.70
N GLY A 137 29.19 -15.11 -23.10
CA GLY A 137 29.16 -16.53 -23.43
C GLY A 137 29.93 -16.89 -24.72
N HIS A 138 30.83 -16.03 -25.19
CA HIS A 138 31.58 -16.25 -26.43
C HIS A 138 32.73 -17.23 -26.22
N GLN A 139 32.43 -18.52 -26.23
CA GLN A 139 33.40 -19.61 -26.00
C GLN A 139 34.63 -19.53 -26.91
N GLY A 140 34.43 -19.31 -28.23
CA GLY A 140 35.53 -19.24 -29.19
C GLY A 140 36.51 -18.11 -28.90
N VAL A 141 35.99 -16.93 -28.56
CA VAL A 141 36.79 -15.76 -28.15
C VAL A 141 37.52 -16.04 -26.84
N ALA A 142 36.82 -16.57 -25.82
CA ALA A 142 37.42 -16.88 -24.53
C ALA A 142 38.60 -17.85 -24.69
N LEU A 143 38.45 -18.91 -25.51
CA LEU A 143 39.52 -19.86 -25.79
C LEU A 143 40.76 -19.19 -26.40
N ARG A 144 40.57 -18.28 -27.37
CA ARG A 144 41.69 -17.55 -27.99
C ARG A 144 42.42 -16.67 -27.00
N LEU A 145 41.68 -15.92 -26.19
CA LEU A 145 42.24 -15.03 -25.17
C LEU A 145 43.04 -15.84 -24.13
N ILE A 146 42.51 -16.97 -23.65
CA ILE A 146 43.21 -17.87 -22.73
C ILE A 146 44.49 -18.41 -23.38
N LYS A 147 44.44 -18.87 -24.63
CA LYS A 147 45.64 -19.36 -25.36
C LYS A 147 46.69 -18.26 -25.59
N ALA A 148 46.25 -17.01 -25.67
CA ALA A 148 47.12 -15.84 -25.79
C ALA A 148 47.68 -15.35 -24.44
N GLY A 149 47.40 -16.06 -23.34
CA GLY A 149 47.94 -15.76 -22.01
C GLY A 149 47.13 -14.75 -21.19
N ALA A 150 45.84 -14.56 -21.48
CA ALA A 150 44.98 -13.70 -20.68
C ALA A 150 44.95 -14.12 -19.20
N HIS A 151 45.08 -13.15 -18.29
CA HIS A 151 44.95 -13.40 -16.87
C HIS A 151 43.51 -13.79 -16.49
N LEU A 152 43.34 -14.99 -15.92
CA LEU A 152 42.03 -15.60 -15.69
C LEU A 152 41.25 -14.99 -14.52
N ASP A 153 41.98 -14.48 -13.51
CA ASP A 153 41.44 -14.08 -12.21
C ASP A 153 41.41 -12.56 -12.01
N VAL A 154 41.48 -11.78 -13.10
CA VAL A 154 41.36 -10.31 -13.00
C VAL A 154 39.99 -9.94 -12.46
N GLN A 155 39.97 -9.20 -11.36
CA GLN A 155 38.76 -8.74 -10.70
C GLN A 155 38.41 -7.32 -11.17
N MET A 156 37.17 -7.10 -11.61
CA MET A 156 36.67 -5.73 -11.79
C MET A 156 36.60 -5.00 -10.44
N GLY A 157 36.30 -3.70 -10.45
CA GLY A 157 36.13 -2.90 -9.22
C GLY A 157 35.05 -3.39 -8.25
N THR A 158 34.23 -4.37 -8.62
CA THR A 158 33.26 -5.07 -7.76
C THR A 158 33.77 -6.43 -7.23
N GLY A 159 35.02 -6.80 -7.53
CA GLY A 159 35.59 -8.11 -7.20
C GLY A 159 35.18 -9.26 -8.13
N MET A 160 34.40 -9.03 -9.19
CA MET A 160 33.91 -10.10 -10.07
C MET A 160 35.00 -10.52 -11.07
N THR A 161 35.24 -11.84 -11.18
CA THR A 161 36.13 -12.46 -12.18
C THR A 161 35.38 -12.89 -13.45
N PRO A 162 36.10 -13.19 -14.55
CA PRO A 162 35.52 -13.88 -15.71
C PRO A 162 34.75 -15.16 -15.35
N LEU A 163 35.28 -15.98 -14.43
CA LEU A 163 34.61 -17.20 -13.98
C LEU A 163 33.31 -16.89 -13.22
N TYR A 164 33.31 -15.87 -12.36
CA TYR A 164 32.11 -15.43 -11.64
C TYR A 164 31.00 -15.01 -12.61
N ILE A 165 31.30 -14.13 -13.58
CA ILE A 165 30.27 -13.61 -14.49
C ILE A 165 29.76 -14.66 -15.48
N ALA A 166 30.62 -15.59 -15.94
CA ALA A 166 30.18 -16.75 -16.73
C ALA A 166 29.26 -17.66 -15.90
N SER A 167 29.60 -17.88 -14.63
CA SER A 167 28.80 -18.71 -13.71
C SER A 167 27.44 -18.09 -13.42
N GLN A 168 27.37 -16.76 -13.25
CA GLN A 168 26.12 -16.03 -13.07
C GLN A 168 25.18 -16.17 -14.28
N ASN A 169 25.74 -16.09 -15.49
CA ASN A 169 24.96 -16.13 -16.73
C ASN A 169 24.70 -17.55 -17.24
N GLY A 170 25.26 -18.58 -16.59
CA GLY A 170 25.01 -19.99 -16.93
C GLY A 170 25.80 -20.49 -18.14
N HIS A 171 26.87 -19.80 -18.53
CA HIS A 171 27.67 -20.13 -19.72
C HIS A 171 28.64 -21.29 -19.44
N HIS A 172 28.11 -22.51 -19.30
CA HIS A 172 28.85 -23.70 -18.87
C HIS A 172 30.06 -24.04 -19.76
N ASP A 173 30.04 -23.69 -21.04
CA ASP A 173 31.16 -23.94 -21.94
C ASP A 173 32.34 -23.01 -21.62
N VAL A 174 32.07 -21.74 -21.33
CA VAL A 174 33.10 -20.80 -20.90
C VAL A 174 33.61 -21.13 -19.50
N VAL A 175 32.71 -21.52 -18.58
CA VAL A 175 33.08 -22.00 -17.24
C VAL A 175 34.03 -23.20 -17.35
N GLY A 176 33.70 -24.19 -18.19
CA GLY A 176 34.54 -25.36 -18.43
C GLY A 176 35.92 -25.00 -18.98
N LEU A 177 36.01 -24.02 -19.89
CA LEU A 177 37.29 -23.51 -20.39
C LEU A 177 38.13 -22.84 -19.30
N LEU A 178 37.53 -21.95 -18.50
CA LEU A 178 38.22 -21.23 -17.44
C LEU A 178 38.73 -22.19 -16.34
N ILE A 179 37.91 -23.17 -15.95
CA ILE A 179 38.31 -24.23 -15.01
C ILE A 179 39.46 -25.06 -15.59
N SER A 180 39.37 -25.48 -16.86
CA SER A 180 40.43 -26.26 -17.52
C SER A 180 41.75 -25.49 -17.57
N ALA A 181 41.69 -24.17 -17.69
CA ALA A 181 42.82 -23.27 -17.65
C ALA A 181 43.33 -22.96 -16.22
N GLN A 182 42.77 -23.57 -15.18
CA GLN A 182 43.13 -23.39 -13.76
C GLN A 182 42.77 -22.02 -13.18
N ALA A 183 41.64 -21.41 -13.60
CA ALA A 183 41.08 -20.23 -12.92
C ALA A 183 40.69 -20.57 -11.46
N ASN A 184 40.84 -19.62 -10.53
CA ASN A 184 40.51 -19.84 -9.13
C ASN A 184 38.98 -19.91 -8.93
N VAL A 185 38.48 -21.11 -8.63
CA VAL A 185 37.04 -21.40 -8.47
C VAL A 185 36.41 -20.81 -7.21
N ASP A 186 37.21 -20.42 -6.22
CA ASP A 186 36.75 -19.91 -4.92
C ASP A 186 36.99 -18.39 -4.75
N LEU A 187 37.48 -17.69 -5.79
CA LEU A 187 37.73 -16.25 -5.66
C LEU A 187 36.42 -15.46 -5.46
N GLN A 188 36.35 -14.73 -4.35
CA GLN A 188 35.14 -14.02 -3.93
C GLN A 188 35.10 -12.58 -4.47
N GLN A 189 33.92 -12.15 -4.91
CA GLN A 189 33.68 -10.73 -5.20
C GLN A 189 33.53 -9.91 -3.90
N SER A 190 33.44 -8.58 -4.00
CA SER A 190 33.46 -7.66 -2.85
C SER A 190 32.45 -7.95 -1.72
N SER A 191 31.32 -8.60 -1.98
CA SER A 191 30.34 -9.03 -0.97
C SER A 191 30.60 -10.44 -0.41
N GLY A 192 31.72 -11.07 -0.77
CA GLY A 192 32.07 -12.44 -0.39
C GLY A 192 31.47 -13.55 -1.27
N ALA A 193 30.70 -13.25 -2.32
CA ALA A 193 30.14 -14.31 -3.15
C ALA A 193 31.19 -14.92 -4.11
N ALA A 194 31.33 -16.24 -4.10
CA ALA A 194 32.17 -16.98 -5.06
C ALA A 194 31.36 -17.48 -6.27
N PRO A 195 31.99 -17.93 -7.38
CA PRO A 195 31.29 -18.50 -8.54
C PRO A 195 30.23 -19.55 -8.20
N LEU A 196 30.49 -20.42 -7.21
CA LEU A 196 29.54 -21.44 -6.78
C LEU A 196 28.27 -20.84 -6.13
N HIS A 197 28.39 -19.72 -5.41
CA HIS A 197 27.24 -19.03 -4.82
C HIS A 197 26.31 -18.49 -5.89
N ILE A 198 26.87 -17.78 -6.89
CA ILE A 198 26.05 -17.13 -7.91
C ILE A 198 25.44 -18.15 -8.88
N ALA A 199 26.17 -19.23 -9.21
CA ALA A 199 25.61 -20.36 -9.96
C ALA A 199 24.45 -21.02 -9.20
N ALA A 200 24.62 -21.22 -7.89
CA ALA A 200 23.60 -21.79 -7.03
C ALA A 200 22.38 -20.87 -6.87
N GLN A 201 22.58 -19.55 -6.80
CA GLN A 201 21.51 -18.55 -6.75
C GLN A 201 20.69 -18.51 -8.05
N CYS A 202 21.36 -18.61 -9.19
CA CYS A 202 20.72 -18.57 -10.50
C CYS A 202 20.11 -19.91 -10.92
N GLY A 203 20.45 -21.01 -10.25
CA GLY A 203 19.90 -22.34 -10.52
C GLY A 203 20.60 -23.08 -11.65
N HIS A 204 21.83 -22.71 -12.00
CA HIS A 204 22.58 -23.27 -13.13
C HIS A 204 23.25 -24.58 -12.74
N LEU A 205 22.49 -25.69 -12.74
CA LEU A 205 22.96 -27.01 -12.31
C LEU A 205 24.27 -27.45 -12.98
N THR A 206 24.37 -27.36 -14.30
CA THR A 206 25.58 -27.78 -15.04
C THR A 206 26.84 -27.04 -14.57
N VAL A 207 26.73 -25.74 -14.33
CA VAL A 207 27.83 -24.90 -13.82
C VAL A 207 28.18 -25.30 -12.40
N VAL A 208 27.18 -25.51 -11.54
CA VAL A 208 27.38 -25.97 -10.15
C VAL A 208 28.16 -27.29 -10.13
N GLU A 209 27.76 -28.27 -10.94
CA GLU A 209 28.46 -29.55 -11.00
C GLU A 209 29.88 -29.43 -11.56
N GLN A 210 30.13 -28.54 -12.54
CA GLN A 210 31.47 -28.26 -13.05
C GLN A 210 32.38 -27.67 -11.96
N LEU A 211 31.87 -26.69 -11.19
CA LEU A 211 32.60 -26.07 -10.08
C LEU A 211 32.89 -27.07 -8.95
N ILE A 212 31.92 -27.92 -8.60
CA ILE A 212 32.11 -29.00 -7.61
C ILE A 212 33.19 -29.99 -8.08
N ARG A 213 33.15 -30.43 -9.35
CA ARG A 213 34.19 -31.32 -9.92
C ARG A 213 35.57 -30.67 -9.93
N ALA A 214 35.64 -29.35 -9.95
CA ALA A 214 36.86 -28.56 -9.84
C ALA A 214 37.29 -28.28 -8.39
N ASN A 215 36.70 -28.97 -7.40
CA ASN A 215 36.98 -28.82 -5.97
C ASN A 215 36.65 -27.43 -5.39
N ALA A 216 35.64 -26.73 -5.92
CA ALA A 216 35.13 -25.53 -5.26
C ALA A 216 34.62 -25.85 -3.85
N ASN A 217 34.90 -24.96 -2.89
CA ASN A 217 34.50 -25.14 -1.50
C ASN A 217 32.96 -24.99 -1.36
N VAL A 218 32.27 -26.12 -1.19
CA VAL A 218 30.80 -26.19 -1.11
C VAL A 218 30.18 -25.49 0.10
N ASP A 219 30.97 -25.26 1.15
CA ASP A 219 30.56 -24.58 2.39
C ASP A 219 31.23 -23.20 2.56
N LEU A 220 31.87 -22.67 1.50
CA LEU A 220 32.40 -21.32 1.52
C LEU A 220 31.28 -20.32 1.84
N ARG A 221 31.58 -19.32 2.68
CA ARG A 221 30.59 -18.37 3.16
C ARG A 221 30.77 -17.02 2.50
N GLU A 222 29.69 -16.45 1.98
CA GLU A 222 29.68 -15.04 1.56
C GLU A 222 29.63 -14.08 2.75
N GLY A 223 29.73 -12.77 2.51
CA GLY A 223 29.82 -11.76 3.56
C GLY A 223 28.61 -11.69 4.50
N SER A 224 27.44 -12.21 4.09
CA SER A 224 26.24 -12.36 4.92
C SER A 224 26.24 -13.65 5.78
N GLY A 225 27.28 -14.46 5.63
CA GLY A 225 27.43 -15.78 6.25
C GLY A 225 26.69 -16.92 5.54
N GLY A 226 26.00 -16.68 4.41
CA GLY A 226 25.32 -17.72 3.63
C GLY A 226 26.28 -18.61 2.85
N THR A 227 25.93 -19.90 2.71
CA THR A 227 26.63 -20.88 1.85
C THR A 227 25.92 -21.02 0.49
N PRO A 228 26.54 -21.63 -0.53
CA PRO A 228 25.85 -21.96 -1.78
C PRO A 228 24.56 -22.77 -1.55
N LEU A 229 24.58 -23.72 -0.61
CA LEU A 229 23.40 -24.51 -0.22
C LEU A 229 22.29 -23.63 0.36
N PHE A 230 22.63 -22.65 1.20
CA PHE A 230 21.67 -21.69 1.74
C PHE A 230 21.00 -20.90 0.63
N VAL A 231 21.78 -20.34 -0.31
CA VAL A 231 21.25 -19.48 -1.38
C VAL A 231 20.38 -20.29 -2.36
N ALA A 232 20.79 -21.52 -2.73
CA ALA A 232 19.96 -22.41 -3.54
C ALA A 232 18.65 -22.78 -2.82
N SER A 233 18.72 -23.03 -1.50
CA SER A 233 17.56 -23.37 -0.68
C SER A 233 16.57 -22.21 -0.57
N GLN A 234 17.06 -20.97 -0.46
CA GLN A 234 16.23 -19.76 -0.48
C GLN A 234 15.51 -19.58 -1.82
N ARG A 235 16.18 -19.88 -2.93
CA ARG A 235 15.64 -19.72 -4.29
C ARG A 235 14.76 -20.88 -4.75
N GLY A 236 14.80 -22.02 -4.05
CA GLY A 236 13.97 -23.18 -4.36
C GLY A 236 14.55 -24.10 -5.44
N HIS A 237 15.83 -23.97 -5.76
CA HIS A 237 16.50 -24.73 -6.82
C HIS A 237 16.86 -26.13 -6.34
N ARG A 238 15.86 -27.02 -6.28
CA ARG A 238 15.99 -28.38 -5.73
C ARG A 238 17.16 -29.17 -6.33
N GLU A 239 17.31 -29.18 -7.65
CA GLU A 239 18.35 -30.00 -8.29
C GLU A 239 19.77 -29.54 -7.89
N VAL A 240 19.96 -28.23 -7.74
CA VAL A 240 21.20 -27.64 -7.23
C VAL A 240 21.43 -28.00 -5.77
N VAL A 241 20.38 -27.91 -4.93
CA VAL A 241 20.42 -28.35 -3.52
C VAL A 241 20.85 -29.82 -3.44
N ASP A 242 20.24 -30.69 -4.24
CA ASP A 242 20.57 -32.11 -4.27
C ASP A 242 22.02 -32.36 -4.70
N ALA A 243 22.53 -31.59 -5.68
CA ALA A 243 23.92 -31.67 -6.12
C ALA A 243 24.90 -31.23 -5.02
N LEU A 244 24.63 -30.12 -4.33
CA LEU A 244 25.46 -29.62 -3.23
C LEU A 244 25.47 -30.58 -2.03
N LEU A 245 24.32 -31.15 -1.66
CA LEU A 245 24.22 -32.14 -0.59
C LEU A 245 24.96 -33.44 -0.93
N ARG A 246 24.86 -33.93 -2.18
CA ARG A 246 25.67 -35.07 -2.65
C ARG A 246 27.17 -34.80 -2.61
N ALA A 247 27.57 -33.54 -2.77
CA ALA A 247 28.96 -33.10 -2.68
C ALA A 247 29.43 -32.86 -1.23
N GLY A 248 28.59 -33.12 -0.23
CA GLY A 248 28.96 -33.02 1.19
C GLY A 248 28.74 -31.65 1.83
N ALA A 249 27.98 -30.74 1.20
CA ALA A 249 27.62 -29.46 1.82
C ALA A 249 26.87 -29.68 3.15
N ASN A 250 27.24 -28.93 4.19
CA ASN A 250 26.63 -29.06 5.50
C ASN A 250 25.23 -28.39 5.53
N PRO A 251 24.14 -29.15 5.78
CA PRO A 251 22.78 -28.62 5.72
C PRO A 251 22.40 -27.68 6.88
N ASP A 252 23.22 -27.60 7.93
CA ASP A 252 22.91 -26.88 9.16
C ASP A 252 23.72 -25.59 9.36
N VAL A 253 24.53 -25.17 8.38
CA VAL A 253 25.29 -23.91 8.45
C VAL A 253 24.33 -22.72 8.41
N PRO A 254 24.20 -21.93 9.49
CA PRO A 254 23.28 -20.81 9.51
C PRO A 254 23.90 -19.54 8.92
N MET A 255 23.09 -18.69 8.29
CA MET A 255 23.45 -17.29 8.02
C MET A 255 23.37 -16.43 9.29
N GLU A 256 23.67 -15.13 9.17
CA GLU A 256 23.42 -14.16 10.25
C GLU A 256 21.99 -14.26 10.80
N GLY A 257 21.86 -14.19 12.13
CA GLY A 257 20.57 -14.34 12.80
C GLY A 257 20.10 -15.80 13.00
N GLY A 258 20.96 -16.79 12.71
CA GLY A 258 20.72 -18.20 13.03
C GLY A 258 19.82 -18.93 12.03
N VAL A 259 19.57 -18.37 10.85
CA VAL A 259 18.67 -18.96 9.85
C VAL A 259 19.40 -20.05 9.07
N THR A 260 18.89 -21.28 9.11
CA THR A 260 19.44 -22.45 8.38
C THR A 260 18.85 -22.58 6.96
N PRO A 261 19.50 -23.34 6.05
CA PRO A 261 18.93 -23.73 4.76
C PRO A 261 17.51 -24.33 4.87
N LEU A 262 17.29 -25.16 5.90
CA LEU A 262 15.98 -25.78 6.15
C LEU A 262 14.93 -24.74 6.55
N PHE A 263 15.29 -23.80 7.44
CA PHE A 263 14.39 -22.73 7.86
C PHE A 263 14.00 -21.84 6.68
N ILE A 264 14.95 -21.42 5.84
CA ILE A 264 14.68 -20.52 4.72
C ILE A 264 13.86 -21.23 3.62
N ALA A 265 14.12 -22.51 3.35
CA ALA A 265 13.32 -23.30 2.42
C ALA A 265 11.87 -23.46 2.90
N ALA A 266 11.67 -23.67 4.21
CA ALA A 266 10.35 -23.72 4.83
C ALA A 266 9.63 -22.36 4.75
N GLN A 267 10.36 -21.25 4.95
CA GLN A 267 9.79 -19.90 4.86
C GLN A 267 9.13 -19.62 3.50
N PHE A 268 9.81 -20.00 2.42
CA PHE A 268 9.34 -19.82 1.04
C PHE A 268 8.49 -20.99 0.52
N ALA A 269 8.18 -21.97 1.38
CA ALA A 269 7.37 -23.15 1.05
C ALA A 269 7.94 -24.05 -0.06
N HIS A 270 9.27 -24.12 -0.20
CA HIS A 270 9.95 -24.95 -1.19
C HIS A 270 9.96 -26.43 -0.78
N GLN A 271 8.82 -27.11 -0.90
CA GLN A 271 8.62 -28.48 -0.40
C GLN A 271 9.66 -29.49 -0.88
N GLY A 272 10.04 -29.42 -2.16
CA GLY A 272 11.06 -30.32 -2.73
C GLY A 272 12.44 -30.12 -2.09
N VAL A 273 12.81 -28.88 -1.77
CA VAL A 273 14.06 -28.55 -1.07
C VAL A 273 14.00 -29.00 0.38
N VAL A 274 12.89 -28.74 1.08
CA VAL A 274 12.68 -29.18 2.47
C VAL A 274 12.84 -30.69 2.60
N SER A 275 12.20 -31.47 1.72
CA SER A 275 12.33 -32.92 1.71
C SER A 275 13.77 -33.38 1.49
N SER A 276 14.52 -32.69 0.63
CA SER A 276 15.90 -33.07 0.30
C SER A 276 16.87 -32.75 1.43
N LEU A 277 16.67 -31.62 2.13
CA LEU A 277 17.42 -31.24 3.33
C LEU A 277 17.15 -32.20 4.50
N ILE A 278 15.88 -32.55 4.74
CA ILE A 278 15.51 -33.53 5.78
C ILE A 278 16.09 -34.92 5.45
N ALA A 279 16.00 -35.35 4.19
CA ALA A 279 16.60 -36.62 3.76
C ALA A 279 18.12 -36.64 3.96
N SER A 280 18.76 -35.47 3.91
CA SER A 280 20.19 -35.28 4.17
C SER A 280 20.52 -34.98 5.65
N ARG A 281 19.59 -35.30 6.56
CA ARG A 281 19.75 -35.18 8.02
C ARG A 281 19.94 -33.76 8.56
N ALA A 282 19.37 -32.75 7.90
CA ALA A 282 19.26 -31.41 8.47
C ALA A 282 18.52 -31.44 9.82
N ASP A 283 18.96 -30.67 10.80
CA ASP A 283 18.32 -30.57 12.11
C ASP A 283 16.98 -29.80 12.00
N VAL A 284 15.88 -30.56 12.08
CA VAL A 284 14.50 -30.04 12.00
C VAL A 284 14.11 -29.12 13.15
N ASN A 285 14.83 -29.18 14.28
CA ASN A 285 14.55 -28.42 15.49
C ASN A 285 15.46 -27.20 15.65
N ARG A 286 16.42 -26.99 14.74
CA ARG A 286 17.36 -25.87 14.83
C ARG A 286 16.64 -24.53 14.69
N ALA A 287 16.59 -23.79 15.78
CA ALA A 287 15.95 -22.49 15.86
C ALA A 287 16.86 -21.35 15.41
N LYS A 288 16.26 -20.30 14.84
CA LYS A 288 16.95 -19.02 14.60
C LYS A 288 17.12 -18.22 15.90
N CYS A 289 17.81 -17.08 15.88
CA CYS A 289 18.11 -16.28 17.08
C CYS A 289 16.88 -15.80 17.88
N THR A 290 15.67 -15.82 17.31
CA THR A 290 14.42 -15.53 18.05
C THR A 290 13.81 -16.77 18.71
N GLY A 291 14.50 -17.92 18.72
CA GLY A 291 13.98 -19.21 19.18
C GLY A 291 12.94 -19.86 18.24
N ALA A 292 12.63 -19.26 17.08
CA ALA A 292 11.65 -19.84 16.16
C ALA A 292 12.26 -21.00 15.37
N THR A 293 11.61 -22.16 15.41
CA THR A 293 11.95 -23.37 14.62
C THR A 293 11.30 -23.34 13.23
N PRO A 294 11.74 -24.19 12.29
CA PRO A 294 11.05 -24.40 11.02
C PRO A 294 9.58 -24.79 11.21
N LEU A 295 9.28 -25.68 12.17
CA LEU A 295 7.90 -26.09 12.48
C LEU A 295 7.03 -24.92 12.96
N TYR A 296 7.56 -24.08 13.85
CA TYR A 296 6.87 -22.86 14.31
C TYR A 296 6.50 -21.96 13.12
N LEU A 297 7.43 -21.75 12.19
CA LEU A 297 7.22 -20.89 11.02
C LEU A 297 6.14 -21.43 10.07
N VAL A 298 6.17 -22.72 9.75
CA VAL A 298 5.17 -23.31 8.85
C VAL A 298 3.79 -23.39 9.50
N ALA A 299 3.73 -23.53 10.83
CA ALA A 299 2.49 -23.42 11.58
C ALA A 299 1.95 -21.99 11.56
N GLN A 300 2.83 -20.99 11.74
CA GLN A 300 2.49 -19.57 11.64
C GLN A 300 1.93 -19.18 10.27
N ASN A 301 2.35 -19.84 9.20
CA ASN A 301 1.91 -19.56 7.83
C ASN A 301 0.77 -20.48 7.34
N GLY A 302 0.26 -21.39 8.19
CA GLY A 302 -0.85 -22.29 7.82
C GLY A 302 -0.47 -23.39 6.82
N GLN A 303 0.82 -23.69 6.66
CA GLN A 303 1.34 -24.59 5.62
C GLN A 303 1.20 -26.07 6.02
N THR A 304 -0.04 -26.57 5.98
CA THR A 304 -0.46 -27.90 6.45
C THR A 304 0.42 -29.06 5.94
N GLN A 305 0.80 -29.05 4.66
CA GLN A 305 1.65 -30.12 4.09
C GLN A 305 3.06 -30.13 4.71
N LEU A 306 3.67 -28.96 4.88
CA LEU A 306 5.00 -28.85 5.48
C LEU A 306 4.97 -29.20 6.97
N VAL A 307 3.91 -28.81 7.69
CA VAL A 307 3.70 -29.24 9.09
C VAL A 307 3.73 -30.78 9.18
N ASN A 308 3.00 -31.49 8.31
CA ASN A 308 3.06 -32.95 8.26
C ASN A 308 4.46 -33.49 7.95
N THR A 309 5.18 -32.87 7.00
CA THR A 309 6.56 -33.26 6.67
C THR A 309 7.49 -33.13 7.89
N PHE A 310 7.41 -32.02 8.62
CA PHE A 310 8.24 -31.80 9.82
C PHE A 310 7.88 -32.76 10.95
N ILE A 311 6.60 -33.04 11.18
CA ILE A 311 6.16 -34.01 12.20
C ILE A 311 6.63 -35.42 11.86
N LYS A 312 6.52 -35.83 10.59
CA LYS A 312 7.07 -37.13 10.12
C LYS A 312 8.59 -37.22 10.30
N ALA A 313 9.27 -36.08 10.27
CA ALA A 313 10.70 -35.96 10.53
C ALA A 313 11.04 -35.78 12.03
N SER A 314 10.09 -36.05 12.93
CA SER A 314 10.27 -35.96 14.39
C SER A 314 10.62 -34.57 14.90
N ALA A 315 10.08 -33.51 14.28
CA ALA A 315 10.16 -32.16 14.84
C ALA A 315 9.41 -32.07 16.18
N ASP A 316 10.01 -31.39 17.16
CA ASP A 316 9.40 -31.17 18.47
C ASP A 316 8.31 -30.09 18.35
N VAL A 317 7.07 -30.52 18.61
CA VAL A 317 5.85 -29.71 18.49
C VAL A 317 5.68 -28.68 19.60
N ASN A 318 6.46 -28.77 20.68
CA ASN A 318 6.31 -27.95 21.88
C ASN A 318 7.40 -26.88 22.05
N LEU A 319 8.40 -26.83 21.16
CA LEU A 319 9.45 -25.81 21.22
C LEU A 319 8.89 -24.39 21.14
N GLN A 320 9.23 -23.57 22.13
CA GLN A 320 8.82 -22.18 22.22
C GLN A 320 9.86 -21.25 21.61
N GLN A 321 9.39 -20.25 20.84
CA GLN A 321 10.24 -19.11 20.48
C GLN A 321 10.44 -18.17 21.68
N SER A 322 11.34 -17.19 21.59
CA SER A 322 11.75 -16.30 22.71
C SER A 322 10.63 -15.60 23.48
N ALA A 323 9.46 -15.35 22.89
CA ALA A 323 8.28 -14.82 23.58
C ALA A 323 7.35 -15.90 24.20
N GLY A 324 7.77 -17.17 24.23
CA GLY A 324 7.03 -18.29 24.81
C GLY A 324 5.96 -18.90 23.89
N MET A 325 5.94 -18.56 22.60
CA MET A 325 4.89 -19.08 21.69
C MET A 325 5.30 -20.41 21.07
N THR A 326 4.41 -21.41 21.14
CA THR A 326 4.55 -22.73 20.48
C THR A 326 3.99 -22.70 19.05
N PRO A 327 4.29 -23.71 18.21
CA PRO A 327 3.60 -23.93 16.93
C PRO A 327 2.08 -23.97 17.06
N LEU A 328 1.54 -24.60 18.10
CA LEU A 328 0.09 -24.67 18.34
C LEU A 328 -0.47 -23.29 18.69
N PHE A 329 0.22 -22.52 19.54
CA PHE A 329 -0.19 -21.16 19.91
C PHE A 329 -0.34 -20.27 18.66
N VAL A 330 0.65 -20.27 17.77
CA VAL A 330 0.61 -19.39 16.59
C VAL A 330 -0.38 -19.87 15.52
N ALA A 331 -0.60 -21.19 15.39
CA ALA A 331 -1.68 -21.74 14.56
C ALA A 331 -3.06 -21.32 15.08
N SER A 332 -3.23 -21.34 16.41
CA SER A 332 -4.45 -20.92 17.10
C SER A 332 -4.69 -19.43 16.99
N GLN A 333 -3.64 -18.60 17.09
CA GLN A 333 -3.72 -17.15 16.90
C GLN A 333 -4.23 -16.76 15.49
N ASN A 334 -3.80 -17.49 14.46
CA ASN A 334 -4.14 -17.21 13.07
C ASN A 334 -5.37 -17.98 12.55
N GLY A 335 -5.98 -18.84 13.38
CA GLY A 335 -7.20 -19.57 13.01
C GLY A 335 -6.98 -20.78 12.09
N TYR A 336 -5.77 -21.32 12.02
CA TYR A 336 -5.45 -22.45 11.14
C TYR A 336 -5.84 -23.79 11.77
N HIS A 337 -7.14 -24.08 11.80
CA HIS A 337 -7.71 -25.30 12.40
C HIS A 337 -7.10 -26.60 11.88
N ASN A 338 -6.78 -26.71 10.59
CA ASN A 338 -6.12 -27.91 10.04
C ASN A 338 -4.73 -28.14 10.65
N VAL A 339 -3.94 -27.07 10.80
CA VAL A 339 -2.62 -27.13 11.43
C VAL A 339 -2.75 -27.44 12.92
N ALA A 340 -3.64 -26.74 13.63
CA ALA A 340 -3.90 -27.00 15.04
C ALA A 340 -4.32 -28.45 15.28
N SER A 341 -5.22 -28.97 14.43
CA SER A 341 -5.68 -30.36 14.49
C SER A 341 -4.54 -31.38 14.30
N ILE A 342 -3.61 -31.12 13.38
CA ILE A 342 -2.44 -31.99 13.17
C ILE A 342 -1.49 -31.93 14.40
N LEU A 343 -1.23 -30.73 14.92
CA LEU A 343 -0.35 -30.55 16.08
C LEU A 343 -0.92 -31.23 17.33
N ILE A 344 -2.21 -31.07 17.60
CA ILE A 344 -2.91 -31.74 18.71
C ILE A 344 -2.83 -33.26 18.57
N ARG A 345 -3.12 -33.81 17.38
CA ARG A 345 -2.97 -35.26 17.13
C ARG A 345 -1.53 -35.76 17.32
N SER A 346 -0.56 -34.86 17.20
CA SER A 346 0.86 -35.14 17.38
C SER A 346 1.33 -34.83 18.81
N GLN A 347 0.41 -34.82 19.79
CA GLN A 347 0.68 -34.63 21.22
C GLN A 347 1.29 -33.25 21.56
N ALA A 348 0.87 -32.20 20.84
CA ALA A 348 1.17 -30.83 21.26
C ALA A 348 0.47 -30.51 22.58
N ASP A 349 1.23 -29.96 23.53
CA ASP A 349 0.71 -29.48 24.81
C ASP A 349 -0.07 -28.17 24.57
N MET A 350 -1.35 -28.19 24.92
CA MET A 350 -2.29 -27.10 24.66
C MET A 350 -2.19 -25.98 25.70
N ASP A 351 -1.64 -26.29 26.87
CA ASP A 351 -1.68 -25.48 28.07
C ASP A 351 -0.37 -24.69 28.28
N ILE A 352 0.61 -24.88 27.40
CA ILE A 352 1.82 -24.05 27.36
C ILE A 352 1.44 -22.57 27.18
N GLN A 353 1.84 -21.77 28.17
CA GLN A 353 1.62 -20.32 28.18
C GLN A 353 2.80 -19.57 27.54
N GLN A 354 2.49 -18.57 26.71
CA GLN A 354 3.50 -17.59 26.29
C GLN A 354 3.87 -16.62 27.42
N ASN A 355 4.87 -15.77 27.23
CA ASN A 355 5.44 -14.93 28.30
C ASN A 355 4.46 -13.97 29.02
N LEU A 356 3.27 -13.69 28.49
CA LEU A 356 2.18 -12.95 29.17
C LEU A 356 1.08 -13.87 29.75
N GLY A 357 1.26 -15.19 29.76
CA GLY A 357 0.31 -16.15 30.32
C GLY A 357 -0.76 -16.67 29.34
N ALA A 358 -0.77 -16.24 28.07
CA ALA A 358 -1.79 -16.70 27.13
C ALA A 358 -1.54 -18.14 26.65
N THR A 359 -2.58 -18.99 26.71
CA THR A 359 -2.61 -20.33 26.10
C THR A 359 -3.11 -20.28 24.65
N SER A 360 -3.03 -21.42 23.97
CA SER A 360 -3.62 -21.60 22.63
C SER A 360 -5.13 -21.34 22.62
N LEU A 361 -5.83 -21.76 23.68
CA LEU A 361 -7.27 -21.55 23.83
C LEU A 361 -7.60 -20.07 24.05
N TYR A 362 -6.86 -19.38 24.91
CA TYR A 362 -7.05 -17.96 25.16
C TYR A 362 -6.97 -17.14 23.86
N ILE A 363 -5.91 -17.34 23.06
CA ILE A 363 -5.70 -16.53 21.85
C ILE A 363 -6.70 -16.87 20.73
N ALA A 364 -7.13 -18.12 20.62
CA ALA A 364 -8.18 -18.53 19.69
C ALA A 364 -9.53 -17.91 20.08
N SER A 365 -9.85 -17.91 21.38
CA SER A 365 -11.04 -17.26 21.94
C SER A 365 -11.01 -15.76 21.76
N GLN A 366 -9.87 -15.10 21.97
CA GLN A 366 -9.71 -13.67 21.74
C GLN A 366 -9.96 -13.28 20.28
N ASN A 367 -9.45 -14.06 19.33
CA ASN A 367 -9.51 -13.73 17.91
C ASN A 367 -10.77 -14.23 17.19
N GLY A 368 -11.67 -14.94 17.87
CA GLY A 368 -12.92 -15.42 17.27
C GLY A 368 -12.80 -16.70 16.43
N HIS A 369 -11.76 -17.51 16.64
CA HIS A 369 -11.49 -18.69 15.83
C HIS A 369 -12.24 -19.93 16.32
N GLN A 370 -13.56 -19.97 16.11
CA GLN A 370 -14.48 -21.02 16.60
C GLN A 370 -13.96 -22.45 16.37
N GLN A 371 -13.54 -22.79 15.14
CA GLN A 371 -13.11 -24.15 14.81
C GLN A 371 -11.87 -24.59 15.60
N VAL A 372 -10.96 -23.65 15.92
CA VAL A 372 -9.79 -23.94 16.74
C VAL A 372 -10.21 -24.13 18.20
N VAL A 373 -11.11 -23.27 18.71
CA VAL A 373 -11.67 -23.40 20.05
C VAL A 373 -12.32 -24.77 20.25
N ASP A 374 -13.17 -25.19 19.30
CA ASP A 374 -13.84 -26.49 19.36
C ASP A 374 -12.84 -27.66 19.37
N LEU A 375 -11.74 -27.54 18.60
CA LEU A 375 -10.66 -28.55 18.59
C LEU A 375 -9.94 -28.62 19.93
N LEU A 376 -9.60 -27.47 20.53
CA LEU A 376 -8.89 -27.41 21.82
C LEU A 376 -9.78 -27.91 22.97
N ILE A 377 -11.05 -27.52 22.99
CA ILE A 377 -12.05 -28.06 23.94
C ILE A 377 -12.18 -29.57 23.78
N GLY A 378 -12.34 -30.05 22.55
CA GLY A 378 -12.47 -31.49 22.26
C GLY A 378 -11.23 -32.31 22.64
N ALA A 379 -10.07 -31.66 22.69
CA ALA A 379 -8.81 -32.26 23.13
C ALA A 379 -8.54 -32.10 24.63
N GLN A 380 -9.47 -31.52 25.41
CA GLN A 380 -9.39 -31.31 26.86
C GLN A 380 -8.34 -30.28 27.30
N ALA A 381 -8.16 -29.19 26.55
CA ALA A 381 -7.36 -28.05 27.01
C ALA A 381 -7.96 -27.44 28.29
N ASP A 382 -7.12 -26.92 29.18
CA ASP A 382 -7.59 -26.21 30.37
C ASP A 382 -8.33 -24.92 29.95
N LEU A 383 -9.61 -24.84 30.33
CA LEU A 383 -10.53 -23.79 29.90
C LEU A 383 -10.31 -22.47 30.65
N ASP A 384 -9.61 -22.52 31.76
CA ASP A 384 -9.66 -21.47 32.79
C ASP A 384 -8.30 -20.84 33.09
N LEU A 385 -7.23 -21.29 32.42
CA LEU A 385 -5.90 -20.69 32.54
C LEU A 385 -5.92 -19.18 32.21
N GLN A 386 -5.54 -18.39 33.21
CA GLN A 386 -5.52 -16.94 33.13
C GLN A 386 -4.19 -16.42 32.60
N VAL A 387 -4.26 -15.34 31.83
CA VAL A 387 -3.08 -14.57 31.46
C VAL A 387 -2.64 -13.68 32.63
N LYS A 388 -1.48 -13.02 32.54
CA LYS A 388 -0.90 -12.20 33.63
C LYS A 388 -1.80 -11.07 34.15
N ASN A 389 -2.86 -10.70 33.44
CA ASN A 389 -3.85 -9.71 33.87
C ASN A 389 -5.15 -10.35 34.40
N GLU A 390 -5.08 -11.63 34.79
CA GLU A 390 -6.17 -12.43 35.37
C GLU A 390 -7.33 -12.73 34.38
N MET A 391 -7.19 -12.45 33.08
CA MET A 391 -8.24 -12.80 32.12
C MET A 391 -8.13 -14.26 31.63
N SER A 392 -9.25 -14.99 31.70
CA SER A 392 -9.42 -16.34 31.13
C SER A 392 -9.97 -16.30 29.69
N PRO A 393 -9.99 -17.43 28.95
CA PRO A 393 -10.63 -17.53 27.64
C PRO A 393 -12.10 -17.08 27.62
N LEU A 394 -12.85 -17.35 28.70
CA LEU A 394 -14.24 -16.93 28.82
C LEU A 394 -14.36 -15.41 28.95
N HIS A 395 -13.50 -14.77 29.75
CA HIS A 395 -13.48 -13.31 29.90
C HIS A 395 -13.25 -12.59 28.58
N VAL A 396 -12.22 -13.00 27.83
CA VAL A 396 -11.87 -12.34 26.56
C VAL A 396 -12.91 -12.62 25.45
N ALA A 397 -13.51 -13.81 25.43
CA ALA A 397 -14.60 -14.13 24.51
C ALA A 397 -15.86 -13.28 24.81
N SER A 398 -16.16 -13.06 26.09
CA SER A 398 -17.26 -12.19 26.52
C SER A 398 -17.02 -10.73 26.13
N GLN A 399 -15.82 -10.21 26.41
CA GLN A 399 -15.41 -8.86 26.05
C GLN A 399 -15.53 -8.58 24.54
N ASN A 400 -15.18 -9.58 23.72
CA ASN A 400 -15.21 -9.47 22.26
C ASN A 400 -16.55 -9.89 21.64
N ARG A 401 -17.57 -10.21 22.46
CA ARG A 401 -18.94 -10.53 22.03
C ARG A 401 -19.03 -11.77 21.14
N LEU A 402 -18.22 -12.78 21.44
CA LEU A 402 -18.10 -13.99 20.63
C LEU A 402 -19.08 -15.06 21.13
N LEU A 403 -20.38 -14.85 20.87
CA LEU A 403 -21.49 -15.67 21.39
C LEU A 403 -21.28 -17.18 21.21
N SER A 404 -20.85 -17.62 20.02
CA SER A 404 -20.62 -19.04 19.74
C SER A 404 -19.48 -19.65 20.57
N ILE A 405 -18.44 -18.87 20.84
CA ILE A 405 -17.29 -19.29 21.64
C ILE A 405 -17.66 -19.33 23.12
N VAL A 406 -18.34 -18.29 23.62
CA VAL A 406 -18.87 -18.26 24.99
C VAL A 406 -19.77 -19.47 25.23
N ARG A 407 -20.69 -19.77 24.29
CA ARG A 407 -21.53 -20.96 24.35
C ARG A 407 -20.75 -22.26 24.39
N ALA A 408 -19.70 -22.38 23.56
CA ALA A 408 -18.86 -23.57 23.54
C ALA A 408 -18.11 -23.77 24.86
N LEU A 409 -17.53 -22.70 25.42
CA LEU A 409 -16.81 -22.72 26.70
C LEU A 409 -17.75 -23.09 27.87
N LEU A 410 -18.94 -22.47 27.95
CA LEU A 410 -19.93 -22.79 28.98
C LEU A 410 -20.43 -24.24 28.86
N LYS A 411 -20.68 -24.72 27.65
CA LYS A 411 -21.06 -26.11 27.40
C LYS A 411 -19.96 -27.09 27.83
N ALA A 412 -18.70 -26.68 27.70
CA ALA A 412 -17.53 -27.42 28.16
C ALA A 412 -17.25 -27.27 29.66
N ARG A 413 -18.11 -26.54 30.41
CA ARG A 413 -18.00 -26.27 31.85
C ARG A 413 -16.81 -25.40 32.24
N ALA A 414 -16.42 -24.43 31.41
CA ALA A 414 -15.55 -23.34 31.84
C ALA A 414 -16.18 -22.62 33.05
N ASP A 415 -15.40 -22.30 34.06
CA ASP A 415 -15.94 -21.69 35.27
C ASP A 415 -16.27 -20.21 35.04
N VAL A 416 -17.57 -19.93 35.11
CA VAL A 416 -18.15 -18.61 34.85
C VAL A 416 -17.86 -17.60 35.98
N ASN A 417 -17.46 -18.08 37.15
CA ASN A 417 -17.21 -17.27 38.34
C ASN A 417 -15.74 -16.92 38.55
N PHE A 418 -14.84 -17.29 37.63
CA PHE A 418 -13.45 -16.86 37.70
C PHE A 418 -13.35 -15.33 37.81
N ASN A 419 -12.50 -14.86 38.71
CA ASN A 419 -12.23 -13.45 38.88
C ASN A 419 -11.21 -12.98 37.85
N GLY A 420 -11.63 -12.11 36.94
CA GLY A 420 -10.76 -11.33 36.08
C GLY A 420 -10.11 -10.15 36.80
N MET A 421 -9.53 -9.23 36.01
CA MET A 421 -8.87 -8.03 36.53
C MET A 421 -9.77 -7.27 37.51
N GLY A 422 -9.26 -7.01 38.71
CA GLY A 422 -9.98 -6.26 39.74
C GLY A 422 -11.18 -7.00 40.34
N GLY A 423 -11.21 -8.34 40.25
CA GLY A 423 -12.31 -9.16 40.74
C GLY A 423 -13.52 -9.24 39.80
N SER A 424 -13.39 -8.72 38.57
CA SER A 424 -14.51 -8.64 37.63
C SER A 424 -14.78 -10.00 36.97
N ARG A 425 -16.02 -10.48 37.01
CA ARG A 425 -16.45 -11.72 36.34
C ARG A 425 -16.71 -11.52 34.85
N ALA A 426 -16.82 -12.60 34.08
CA ALA A 426 -17.11 -12.56 32.64
C ALA A 426 -18.37 -11.76 32.28
N THR A 427 -19.37 -11.68 33.17
CA THR A 427 -20.59 -10.87 33.01
C THR A 427 -20.30 -9.37 32.92
N ALA A 428 -19.32 -8.85 33.67
CA ALA A 428 -18.92 -7.45 33.61
C ALA A 428 -18.32 -7.07 32.25
N TYR A 429 -17.60 -8.00 31.62
CA TYR A 429 -17.05 -7.82 30.29
C TYR A 429 -18.10 -7.96 29.17
N ALA A 430 -19.29 -8.48 29.47
CA ALA A 430 -20.39 -8.67 28.51
C ALA A 430 -21.41 -7.51 28.50
N LEU A 431 -21.23 -6.48 29.33
CA LEU A 431 -22.11 -5.31 29.37
C LEU A 431 -22.05 -4.52 28.05
N ASP A 432 -23.20 -4.35 27.41
CA ASP A 432 -23.37 -3.59 26.17
C ASP A 432 -24.85 -3.26 25.90
N ASP A 433 -25.12 -2.21 25.13
CA ASP A 433 -26.50 -1.87 24.73
C ASP A 433 -26.89 -2.38 23.34
N ASP A 434 -25.92 -2.62 22.45
CA ASP A 434 -26.19 -3.04 21.08
C ASP A 434 -26.35 -4.56 20.98
N ASP A 435 -25.63 -5.34 21.79
CA ASP A 435 -25.66 -6.81 21.77
C ASP A 435 -25.62 -7.43 23.18
N THR A 436 -26.80 -7.73 23.73
CA THR A 436 -26.97 -8.32 25.07
C THR A 436 -26.97 -9.85 25.08
N GLN A 437 -26.78 -10.51 23.93
CA GLN A 437 -26.91 -11.97 23.83
C GLN A 437 -25.87 -12.73 24.66
N VAL A 438 -24.65 -12.19 24.75
CA VAL A 438 -23.59 -12.79 25.57
C VAL A 438 -23.90 -12.62 27.05
N LEU A 439 -24.38 -11.45 27.46
CA LEU A 439 -24.80 -11.19 28.83
C LEU A 439 -25.94 -12.13 29.24
N ASP A 440 -26.98 -12.26 28.40
CA ASP A 440 -28.10 -13.18 28.61
C ASP A 440 -27.62 -14.62 28.79
N LEU A 441 -26.75 -15.09 27.89
CA LEU A 441 -26.22 -16.44 27.93
C LEU A 441 -25.40 -16.70 29.21
N LEU A 442 -24.59 -15.73 29.65
CA LEU A 442 -23.85 -15.84 30.91
C LEU A 442 -24.82 -15.88 32.08
N MET A 443 -25.78 -14.97 32.16
CA MET A 443 -26.76 -14.91 33.26
C MET A 443 -27.57 -16.20 33.41
N GLN A 444 -27.92 -16.86 32.29
CA GLN A 444 -28.58 -18.16 32.30
C GLN A 444 -27.71 -19.30 32.86
N ALA A 445 -26.38 -19.15 32.88
CA ALA A 445 -25.43 -20.16 33.36
C ALA A 445 -25.25 -20.19 34.89
N GLN A 446 -26.18 -19.59 35.66
CA GLN A 446 -26.17 -19.55 37.14
C GLN A 446 -24.93 -18.85 37.74
N VAL A 447 -24.56 -17.70 37.17
CA VAL A 447 -23.48 -16.86 37.71
C VAL A 447 -23.91 -16.26 39.04
N ASP A 448 -22.98 -16.15 39.99
CA ASP A 448 -23.16 -15.24 41.11
C ASP A 448 -23.14 -13.80 40.53
N ILE A 449 -24.31 -13.15 40.46
CA ILE A 449 -24.44 -11.84 39.82
C ILE A 449 -23.99 -10.78 40.83
N SER A 450 -22.84 -10.18 40.58
CA SER A 450 -22.35 -9.10 41.42
C SER A 450 -23.29 -7.91 41.35
N PRO A 451 -23.74 -7.36 42.49
CA PRO A 451 -24.43 -6.08 42.55
C PRO A 451 -23.72 -4.91 41.85
N LEU A 452 -22.39 -4.98 41.72
CA LEU A 452 -21.60 -3.97 40.99
C LEU A 452 -21.89 -3.93 39.49
N LEU A 453 -22.53 -4.98 38.95
CA LEU A 453 -22.81 -5.11 37.53
C LEU A 453 -23.89 -4.11 37.06
N ILE A 454 -24.95 -3.91 37.87
CA ILE A 454 -25.98 -2.92 37.56
C ILE A 454 -25.44 -1.49 37.68
N LEU A 455 -24.59 -1.23 38.66
CA LEU A 455 -23.89 0.06 38.81
C LEU A 455 -23.04 0.40 37.58
N ALA A 456 -22.27 -0.56 37.08
CA ALA A 456 -21.43 -0.38 35.90
C ALA A 456 -22.26 -0.16 34.62
N ALA A 457 -23.37 -0.89 34.46
CA ALA A 457 -24.31 -0.71 33.34
C ALA A 457 -25.00 0.66 33.39
N SER A 458 -25.43 1.09 34.58
CA SER A 458 -26.05 2.39 34.82
C SER A 458 -25.10 3.56 34.60
N LEU A 459 -23.85 3.45 35.03
CA LEU A 459 -22.79 4.43 34.74
C LEU A 459 -22.55 4.59 33.23
N SER A 460 -22.56 3.46 32.51
CA SER A 460 -22.24 3.40 31.07
C SER A 460 -23.41 3.74 30.16
N GLY A 461 -24.63 3.86 30.69
CA GLY A 461 -25.83 4.18 29.91
C GLY A 461 -26.44 3.00 29.15
N TYR A 462 -26.10 1.75 29.50
CA TYR A 462 -26.54 0.56 28.78
C TYR A 462 -27.95 0.10 29.19
N GLN A 463 -28.97 0.77 28.66
CA GLN A 463 -30.38 0.51 28.96
C GLN A 463 -30.76 -0.97 28.84
N LYS A 464 -30.49 -1.63 27.71
CA LYS A 464 -30.88 -3.03 27.47
C LYS A 464 -30.16 -3.99 28.42
N SER A 465 -28.92 -3.68 28.82
CA SER A 465 -28.23 -4.43 29.86
C SER A 465 -28.91 -4.24 31.22
N VAL A 466 -29.28 -3.00 31.58
CA VAL A 466 -30.02 -2.70 32.82
C VAL A 466 -31.40 -3.38 32.83
N ASP A 467 -32.17 -3.28 31.74
CA ASP A 467 -33.45 -3.95 31.55
C ASP A 467 -33.36 -5.48 31.69
N MET A 468 -32.23 -6.05 31.29
CA MET A 468 -31.95 -7.47 31.43
C MET A 468 -31.60 -7.81 32.88
N LEU A 469 -30.71 -7.04 33.53
CA LEU A 469 -30.28 -7.26 34.91
C LEU A 469 -31.45 -7.17 35.91
N ILE A 470 -32.36 -6.22 35.72
CA ILE A 470 -33.55 -6.03 36.57
C ILE A 470 -34.49 -7.25 36.55
N LYS A 471 -34.47 -8.06 35.48
CA LYS A 471 -35.30 -9.29 35.40
C LYS A 471 -34.78 -10.43 36.27
N PHE A 472 -33.56 -10.31 36.79
CA PHE A 472 -32.92 -11.30 37.66
C PHE A 472 -32.94 -10.76 39.10
N PRO A 473 -32.83 -11.64 40.12
CA PRO A 473 -32.86 -11.24 41.53
C PRO A 473 -31.55 -10.54 41.96
N VAL A 474 -31.22 -9.42 41.30
CA VAL A 474 -30.12 -8.52 41.63
C VAL A 474 -30.71 -7.41 42.49
N ASP A 475 -30.04 -7.09 43.60
CA ASP A 475 -30.38 -5.91 44.38
C ASP A 475 -30.10 -4.65 43.52
N VAL A 476 -31.14 -3.88 43.25
CA VAL A 476 -31.09 -2.70 42.37
C VAL A 476 -30.68 -1.43 43.15
N ASP A 477 -30.78 -1.46 44.48
CA ASP A 477 -30.51 -0.34 45.38
C ASP A 477 -29.12 -0.47 46.04
N VAL A 478 -28.18 -1.11 45.35
CA VAL A 478 -26.84 -1.35 45.90
C VAL A 478 -26.04 -0.07 45.95
N GLU A 479 -25.60 0.27 47.15
CA GLU A 479 -24.76 1.43 47.43
C GLU A 479 -23.28 1.04 47.53
N LEU A 480 -22.42 1.74 46.78
CA LEU A 480 -20.97 1.72 47.03
C LEU A 480 -20.61 2.51 48.30
N GLU A 481 -19.34 2.43 48.73
CA GLU A 481 -18.80 3.36 49.73
C GLU A 481 -19.20 4.81 49.38
N ARG A 482 -19.84 5.51 50.33
CA ARG A 482 -20.42 6.88 50.24
C ARG A 482 -21.89 6.99 49.81
N GLY A 483 -22.59 5.87 49.58
CA GLY A 483 -24.03 5.83 49.29
C GLY A 483 -24.37 5.81 47.79
N VAL A 484 -23.40 5.58 46.90
CA VAL A 484 -23.56 5.77 45.44
C VAL A 484 -24.36 4.63 44.82
N SER A 485 -25.56 4.93 44.31
CA SER A 485 -26.48 3.96 43.70
C SER A 485 -26.55 4.04 42.17
N SER A 486 -27.19 3.04 41.56
CA SER A 486 -27.42 2.99 40.11
C SER A 486 -28.28 4.15 39.60
N LEU A 487 -29.32 4.53 40.36
CA LEU A 487 -30.19 5.66 40.00
C LEU A 487 -29.45 6.98 40.09
N PHE A 488 -28.60 7.15 41.12
CA PHE A 488 -27.75 8.33 41.25
C PHE A 488 -26.76 8.45 40.09
N LEU A 489 -26.05 7.38 39.73
CA LEU A 489 -25.07 7.38 38.64
C LEU A 489 -25.69 7.67 37.27
N ALA A 490 -26.84 7.04 36.98
CA ALA A 490 -27.56 7.29 35.73
C ALA A 490 -28.09 8.73 35.65
N SER A 491 -28.53 9.28 36.79
CA SER A 491 -29.02 10.66 36.88
C SER A 491 -27.92 11.71 36.77
N LEU A 492 -26.77 11.44 37.38
CA LEU A 492 -25.57 12.27 37.32
C LEU A 492 -25.03 12.42 35.89
N ASN A 493 -25.12 11.36 35.07
CA ASN A 493 -24.60 11.35 33.70
C ASN A 493 -25.68 11.62 32.63
N GLY A 494 -26.95 11.80 33.02
CA GLY A 494 -28.03 12.16 32.11
C GLY A 494 -28.58 11.01 31.26
N HIS A 495 -28.39 9.76 31.68
CA HIS A 495 -28.81 8.55 30.95
C HIS A 495 -30.32 8.32 31.07
N TYR A 496 -31.12 9.16 30.41
CA TYR A 496 -32.59 9.16 30.49
C TYR A 496 -33.25 7.77 30.35
N PRO A 497 -32.90 6.92 29.36
CA PRO A 497 -33.56 5.63 29.20
C PRO A 497 -33.22 4.63 30.32
N VAL A 498 -32.01 4.71 30.88
CA VAL A 498 -31.61 3.93 32.05
C VAL A 498 -32.38 4.38 33.29
N VAL A 499 -32.49 5.69 33.51
CA VAL A 499 -33.28 6.25 34.62
C VAL A 499 -34.74 5.80 34.51
N GLU A 500 -35.34 5.86 33.33
CA GLU A 500 -36.71 5.37 33.11
C GLU A 500 -36.87 3.90 33.49
N SER A 501 -35.88 3.07 33.15
CA SER A 501 -35.91 1.62 33.40
C SER A 501 -35.76 1.28 34.88
N LEU A 502 -34.86 1.99 35.60
CA LEU A 502 -34.69 1.86 37.05
C LEU A 502 -35.94 2.33 37.82
N ILE A 503 -36.56 3.45 37.40
CA ILE A 503 -37.81 3.94 37.99
C ILE A 503 -38.94 2.91 37.86
N LYS A 504 -39.06 2.27 36.69
CA LYS A 504 -40.05 1.20 36.45
C LYS A 504 -39.80 -0.02 37.34
N ALA A 505 -38.56 -0.26 37.74
CA ALA A 505 -38.16 -1.32 38.66
C ALA A 505 -38.37 -0.98 40.15
N GLN A 506 -38.95 0.18 40.47
CA GLN A 506 -39.24 0.65 41.82
C GLN A 506 -37.99 0.88 42.71
N THR A 507 -36.86 1.28 42.13
CA THR A 507 -35.64 1.67 42.88
C THR A 507 -35.90 2.85 43.82
N ASN A 508 -35.18 2.94 44.94
CA ASN A 508 -35.36 4.00 45.92
C ASN A 508 -35.01 5.40 45.37
N PHE A 509 -36.02 6.29 45.33
CA PHE A 509 -35.92 7.63 44.73
C PHE A 509 -35.28 8.69 45.64
N ASN A 510 -35.20 8.43 46.94
CA ASN A 510 -34.83 9.39 47.98
C ASN A 510 -33.45 9.16 48.59
N GLU A 511 -32.61 8.36 47.92
CA GLU A 511 -31.26 8.05 48.38
C GLU A 511 -30.42 9.32 48.49
N GLN A 512 -29.93 9.59 49.70
CA GLN A 512 -29.03 10.69 49.98
C GLN A 512 -27.61 10.15 50.01
N GLN A 513 -26.76 10.65 49.11
CA GLN A 513 -25.32 10.44 49.23
C GLN A 513 -24.84 10.99 50.59
N THR A 514 -23.70 10.51 51.08
CA THR A 514 -23.01 11.09 52.26
C THR A 514 -22.75 12.61 52.15
N SER A 515 -22.78 13.18 50.93
CA SER A 515 -22.70 14.62 50.65
C SER A 515 -24.06 15.36 50.64
N GLY A 516 -25.17 14.68 50.92
CA GLY A 516 -26.54 15.22 50.90
C GLY A 516 -27.16 15.37 49.50
N LEU A 517 -26.51 14.88 48.45
CA LEU A 517 -27.01 14.97 47.07
C LEU A 517 -27.96 13.80 46.78
N THR A 518 -29.13 14.11 46.24
CA THR A 518 -30.10 13.15 45.69
C THR A 518 -29.93 12.99 44.17
N PRO A 519 -30.44 11.91 43.55
CA PRO A 519 -30.43 11.75 42.09
C PRO A 519 -31.03 12.95 41.35
N LEU A 520 -32.08 13.56 41.90
CA LEU A 520 -32.70 14.77 41.36
C LEU A 520 -31.75 15.96 41.41
N SER A 521 -31.13 16.23 42.57
CA SER A 521 -30.19 17.34 42.72
C SER A 521 -28.96 17.18 41.82
N ALA A 522 -28.50 15.94 41.61
CA ALA A 522 -27.39 15.63 40.71
C ALA A 522 -27.76 15.91 39.24
N ALA A 523 -28.95 15.50 38.80
CA ALA A 523 -29.44 15.79 37.45
C ALA A 523 -29.63 17.29 37.20
N GLU A 524 -30.12 18.04 38.19
CA GLU A 524 -30.30 19.49 38.09
C GLU A 524 -28.97 20.25 38.06
N GLN A 525 -28.02 19.89 38.93
CA GLN A 525 -26.70 20.53 38.97
C GLN A 525 -25.88 20.29 37.70
N ASN A 526 -26.11 19.17 37.00
CA ASN A 526 -25.42 18.83 35.75
C ASN A 526 -26.23 19.19 34.47
N GLY A 527 -27.40 19.85 34.62
CA GLY A 527 -28.18 20.34 33.48
C GLY A 527 -28.96 19.27 32.70
N HIS A 528 -29.24 18.11 33.30
CA HIS A 528 -29.98 17.01 32.68
C HIS A 528 -31.50 17.17 32.86
N PHE A 529 -32.07 18.22 32.26
CA PHE A 529 -33.47 18.64 32.49
C PHE A 529 -34.54 17.58 32.20
N LYS A 530 -34.32 16.72 31.19
CA LYS A 530 -35.24 15.60 30.88
C LYS A 530 -35.27 14.56 31.99
N VAL A 531 -34.10 14.26 32.56
CA VAL A 531 -33.96 13.32 33.68
C VAL A 531 -34.55 13.93 34.95
N ALA A 532 -34.27 15.20 35.24
CA ALA A 532 -34.85 15.91 36.37
C ALA A 532 -36.40 15.99 36.28
N ALA A 533 -36.95 16.23 35.09
CA ALA A 533 -38.40 16.22 34.88
C ALA A 533 -39.01 14.82 35.11
N LEU A 534 -38.34 13.77 34.65
CA LEU A 534 -38.76 12.38 34.86
C LEU A 534 -38.76 12.01 36.35
N LEU A 535 -37.69 12.33 37.07
CA LEU A 535 -37.57 12.11 38.52
C LEU A 535 -38.62 12.90 39.31
N LYS A 536 -38.86 14.18 38.97
CA LYS A 536 -39.93 14.99 39.58
C LYS A 536 -41.32 14.38 39.36
N THR A 537 -41.56 13.81 38.18
CA THR A 537 -42.84 13.16 37.86
C THR A 537 -43.00 11.86 38.65
N ALA A 538 -41.94 11.05 38.75
CA ALA A 538 -41.95 9.84 39.55
C ALA A 538 -42.18 10.12 41.04
N LEU A 539 -41.53 11.16 41.60
CA LEU A 539 -41.73 11.61 42.98
C LEU A 539 -43.17 12.10 43.21
N ARG A 540 -43.76 12.86 42.27
CA ARG A 540 -45.16 13.32 42.35
C ARG A 540 -46.19 12.20 42.24
N ASN A 541 -45.89 11.14 41.50
CA ASN A 541 -46.78 9.98 41.38
C ASN A 541 -46.72 9.06 42.61
N GLN A 542 -45.71 9.21 43.47
CA GLN A 542 -45.68 8.58 44.80
C GLN A 542 -46.69 9.23 45.76
N ASP A 543 -46.97 10.53 45.59
CA ASP A 543 -47.91 11.30 46.43
C ASP A 543 -49.40 10.99 46.15
N TRP A 544 -49.71 10.16 45.15
CA TRP A 544 -51.10 9.85 44.73
C TRP A 544 -51.69 8.58 45.38
N LEU A 545 -51.02 8.00 46.37
CA LEU A 545 -51.56 6.88 47.15
C LEU A 545 -52.25 7.29 48.46
N ASP A 546 -52.32 8.60 48.80
CA ASP A 546 -52.80 9.06 50.11
C ASP A 546 -54.01 10.02 50.13
N ALA A 547 -54.78 10.24 49.04
CA ALA A 547 -55.98 11.09 49.16
C ALA A 547 -57.11 10.81 48.13
N GLU A 548 -58.17 10.13 48.57
CA GLU A 548 -59.51 10.19 47.99
C GLU A 548 -60.31 11.39 48.56
N SER A 549 -61.02 12.14 47.71
CA SER A 549 -62.49 12.38 47.80
C SER A 549 -62.97 13.55 46.93
N ASP A 550 -64.05 13.29 46.17
CA ASP A 550 -65.11 14.19 45.70
C ASP A 550 -64.88 15.22 44.56
N GLY A 551 -65.19 14.76 43.34
CA GLY A 551 -66.42 15.15 42.62
C GLY A 551 -66.53 16.53 41.95
N ALA A 552 -66.35 16.60 40.62
CA ALA A 552 -67.28 17.16 39.62
C ALA A 552 -66.64 17.23 38.22
N GLU A 553 -67.32 16.68 37.21
CA GLU A 553 -67.10 16.85 35.76
C GLU A 553 -68.41 17.45 35.15
N PRO A 554 -68.50 17.92 33.86
CA PRO A 554 -67.55 17.78 32.75
C PRO A 554 -67.35 19.03 31.85
N ASP A 555 -66.33 18.98 30.98
CA ASP A 555 -66.28 19.45 29.57
C ASP A 555 -64.80 19.45 29.13
N SER A 556 -64.34 19.01 27.96
CA SER A 556 -64.93 18.37 26.79
C SER A 556 -63.78 17.70 26.01
N VAL A 557 -64.10 16.59 25.37
CA VAL A 557 -63.19 15.66 24.70
C VAL A 557 -62.81 16.15 23.30
N ALA A 558 -61.52 16.08 22.95
CA ALA A 558 -61.10 16.01 21.55
C ALA A 558 -60.01 14.93 21.37
N ASN A 559 -60.50 13.73 21.10
CA ASN A 559 -59.79 12.61 20.46
C ASN A 559 -59.26 13.02 19.09
N ILE A 560 -58.04 12.58 18.74
CA ILE A 560 -57.72 12.23 17.35
C ILE A 560 -57.04 10.87 17.32
N LYS A 561 -57.81 9.86 16.91
CA LYS A 561 -57.33 8.59 16.37
C LYS A 561 -57.06 8.72 14.87
N CYS A 562 -56.09 7.91 14.44
CA CYS A 562 -55.70 7.49 13.10
C CYS A 562 -56.63 7.82 11.91
N ILE A 563 -56.01 8.27 10.81
CA ILE A 563 -56.48 8.02 9.45
C ILE A 563 -55.31 7.43 8.65
N ASN A 564 -55.45 6.17 8.25
CA ASN A 564 -54.83 5.65 7.04
C ASN A 564 -55.64 6.20 5.86
N ALA A 565 -54.99 6.77 4.85
CA ALA A 565 -55.55 6.88 3.52
C ALA A 565 -54.44 6.84 2.47
N THR A 566 -54.77 6.10 1.42
CA THR A 566 -54.02 5.65 0.24
C THR A 566 -53.63 6.76 -0.74
N HIS A 567 -52.57 6.47 -1.50
CA HIS A 567 -52.27 6.89 -2.88
C HIS A 567 -53.00 8.11 -3.47
N GLU A 568 -52.23 9.13 -3.88
CA GLU A 568 -52.48 9.88 -5.12
C GLU A 568 -51.17 10.50 -5.63
N LEU A 569 -50.95 10.36 -6.94
CA LEU A 569 -49.90 10.98 -7.74
C LEU A 569 -50.35 12.41 -8.10
N ASP A 570 -49.48 13.42 -7.95
CA ASP A 570 -49.17 14.43 -8.99
C ASP A 570 -48.35 15.64 -8.47
N HIS A 571 -47.28 15.93 -9.22
CA HIS A 571 -46.42 17.13 -9.33
C HIS A 571 -45.63 17.74 -8.13
N PRO A 572 -44.35 18.15 -8.36
CA PRO A 572 -43.41 18.55 -7.31
C PRO A 572 -43.55 20.03 -6.96
N THR A 573 -43.81 20.34 -5.69
CA THR A 573 -43.77 21.71 -5.17
C THR A 573 -42.61 21.87 -4.18
N ALA A 574 -42.00 23.05 -4.19
CA ALA A 574 -40.80 23.44 -3.44
C ALA A 574 -40.80 23.16 -1.92
N SER A 575 -41.92 22.73 -1.32
CA SER A 575 -42.00 22.37 0.10
C SER A 575 -41.38 21.00 0.42
N GLY A 576 -41.34 20.06 -0.55
CA GLY A 576 -40.79 18.71 -0.36
C GLY A 576 -39.25 18.68 -0.28
N ASP A 577 -38.58 19.34 -1.24
CA ASP A 577 -37.11 19.41 -1.29
C ASP A 577 -36.53 20.20 -0.11
N SER A 578 -37.25 21.23 0.37
CA SER A 578 -36.87 21.98 1.58
C SER A 578 -36.89 21.10 2.83
N LYS A 579 -37.98 20.35 3.04
CA LYS A 579 -38.11 19.42 4.17
C LYS A 579 -37.06 18.30 4.11
N LEU A 580 -36.84 17.73 2.92
CA LEU A 580 -35.82 16.70 2.72
C LEU A 580 -34.41 17.26 2.96
N SER A 581 -34.14 18.50 2.55
CA SER A 581 -32.86 19.17 2.83
C SER A 581 -32.60 19.27 4.32
N CYS A 582 -33.59 19.74 5.10
CA CYS A 582 -33.47 19.81 6.55
C CYS A 582 -33.25 18.43 7.20
N LEU A 583 -33.99 17.41 6.77
CA LEU A 583 -33.85 16.04 7.27
C LEU A 583 -32.46 15.45 6.99
N LEU A 584 -32.00 15.53 5.73
CA LEU A 584 -30.70 15.03 5.33
C LEU A 584 -29.58 15.80 6.05
N GLN A 585 -29.71 17.11 6.18
CA GLN A 585 -28.72 17.92 6.88
C GLN A 585 -28.61 17.56 8.36
N ASN A 586 -29.76 17.32 9.02
CA ASN A 586 -29.77 16.87 10.40
C ASN A 586 -29.02 15.54 10.55
N GLU A 587 -29.29 14.57 9.68
CA GLU A 587 -28.64 13.26 9.73
C GLU A 587 -27.14 13.32 9.42
N LEU A 588 -26.74 14.16 8.47
CA LEU A 588 -25.32 14.41 8.19
C LEU A 588 -24.63 15.06 9.39
N THR A 589 -25.33 15.96 10.08
CA THR A 589 -24.83 16.64 11.29
C THR A 589 -24.66 15.66 12.45
N THR A 590 -25.66 14.82 12.75
CA THR A 590 -25.59 13.78 13.79
C THR A 590 -24.52 12.75 13.47
N SER A 591 -24.28 12.47 12.20
CA SER A 591 -23.20 11.59 11.71
C SER A 591 -21.83 12.25 11.65
N GLY A 592 -21.72 13.49 12.12
CA GLY A 592 -20.46 14.20 12.31
C GLY A 592 -19.93 14.92 11.09
N PHE A 593 -20.66 15.00 9.98
CA PHE A 593 -20.30 15.79 8.80
C PHE A 593 -20.51 17.30 9.05
N VAL A 594 -19.70 17.83 9.97
CA VAL A 594 -19.65 19.24 10.37
C VAL A 594 -18.22 19.76 10.27
N GLN A 595 -18.08 21.07 10.03
CA GLN A 595 -16.78 21.70 9.81
C GLN A 595 -15.76 21.42 10.92
N SER A 596 -16.20 21.43 12.18
CA SER A 596 -15.32 21.17 13.34
C SER A 596 -14.71 19.77 13.31
N ARG A 597 -15.48 18.72 12.99
CA ARG A 597 -14.96 17.35 12.88
C ARG A 597 -14.09 17.15 11.63
N ALA A 598 -14.43 17.80 10.52
CA ALA A 598 -13.57 17.80 9.33
C ALA A 598 -12.21 18.48 9.59
N ALA A 599 -12.19 19.53 10.41
CA ALA A 599 -10.96 20.15 10.88
C ALA A 599 -10.13 19.20 11.76
N ILE A 600 -10.77 18.43 12.66
CA ILE A 600 -10.08 17.39 13.45
C ILE A 600 -9.51 16.30 12.54
N GLN A 601 -10.27 15.80 11.55
CA GLN A 601 -9.78 14.82 10.56
C GLN A 601 -8.56 15.35 9.80
N SER A 602 -8.58 16.63 9.44
CA SER A 602 -7.48 17.30 8.74
C SER A 602 -6.22 17.39 9.62
N ALA A 603 -6.38 17.79 10.89
CA ALA A 603 -5.29 17.85 11.86
C ALA A 603 -4.70 16.46 12.13
N VAL A 604 -5.55 15.44 12.23
CA VAL A 604 -5.15 14.03 12.34
C VAL A 604 -4.30 13.58 11.15
N ALA A 605 -4.67 13.97 9.93
CA ALA A 605 -3.87 13.67 8.75
C ALA A 605 -2.51 14.39 8.75
N ASP A 606 -2.44 15.62 9.26
CA ASP A 606 -1.19 16.36 9.41
C ASP A 606 -0.26 15.71 10.46
N VAL A 607 -0.82 15.21 11.57
CA VAL A 607 -0.09 14.41 12.56
C VAL A 607 0.41 13.10 11.94
N LEU A 608 -0.42 12.39 11.18
CA LEU A 608 0.01 11.18 10.46
C LEU A 608 1.16 11.47 9.50
N GLN A 609 1.11 12.58 8.78
CA GLN A 609 2.21 13.01 7.90
C GLN A 609 3.51 13.23 8.69
N ALA A 610 3.45 13.95 9.81
CA ALA A 610 4.62 14.17 10.66
C ALA A 610 5.22 12.85 11.18
N ILE A 611 4.37 11.91 11.62
CA ILE A 611 4.79 10.58 12.07
C ILE A 611 5.47 9.81 10.92
N VAL A 612 4.89 9.82 9.72
CA VAL A 612 5.43 9.12 8.56
C VAL A 612 6.78 9.71 8.12
N ARG A 613 6.91 11.04 8.06
CA ARG A 613 8.18 11.71 7.75
C ARG A 613 9.28 11.35 8.74
N LYS A 614 8.98 11.45 10.04
CA LYS A 614 9.92 11.08 11.12
C LYS A 614 10.32 9.61 11.04
N ARG A 615 9.36 8.71 10.77
CA ARG A 615 9.63 7.27 10.69
C ARG A 615 10.48 6.89 9.48
N LEU A 616 10.33 7.60 8.37
CA LEU A 616 11.04 7.35 7.11
C LEU A 616 12.33 8.15 6.98
N ASP A 617 12.58 9.10 7.87
CA ASP A 617 13.65 10.09 7.76
C ASP A 617 13.62 10.78 6.39
N ASN A 618 12.42 11.25 6.00
CA ASN A 618 12.18 11.81 4.68
C ASN A 618 11.04 12.84 4.71
N ASP A 619 11.39 14.12 4.57
CA ASP A 619 10.45 15.25 4.56
C ASP A 619 9.67 15.41 3.25
N ASP A 620 10.08 14.75 2.18
CA ASP A 620 9.41 14.76 0.87
C ASP A 620 8.19 13.82 0.80
N VAL A 621 7.77 13.24 1.94
CA VAL A 621 6.57 12.40 2.03
C VAL A 621 5.38 13.22 2.54
N HIS A 622 4.24 13.09 1.87
CA HIS A 622 3.02 13.85 2.15
C HIS A 622 1.81 12.91 2.23
N ILE A 623 0.91 13.17 3.19
CA ILE A 623 -0.41 12.52 3.23
C ILE A 623 -1.38 13.41 2.47
N VAL A 624 -1.98 12.86 1.42
CA VAL A 624 -2.82 13.60 0.48
C VAL A 624 -4.16 12.88 0.28
N GLY A 625 -4.98 13.38 -0.65
CA GLY A 625 -6.27 12.78 -0.99
C GLY A 625 -7.30 12.90 0.14
N SER A 626 -8.37 12.09 0.03
CA SER A 626 -9.60 12.27 0.82
C SER A 626 -9.42 12.13 2.34
N TYR A 627 -8.41 11.37 2.80
CA TYR A 627 -8.08 11.32 4.23
C TYR A 627 -7.54 12.66 4.75
N SER A 628 -6.73 13.35 3.94
CA SER A 628 -6.11 14.63 4.29
C SER A 628 -7.02 15.85 4.11
N GLU A 629 -8.04 15.72 3.26
CA GLU A 629 -8.96 16.80 2.89
C GLU A 629 -10.01 17.11 3.97
N GLY A 630 -10.12 16.24 4.98
CA GLY A 630 -11.05 16.39 6.10
C GLY A 630 -12.45 15.84 5.83
N TRP A 631 -12.82 15.67 4.56
CA TRP A 631 -14.16 15.26 4.15
C TRP A 631 -14.18 13.95 3.35
N GLY A 632 -15.10 13.06 3.70
CA GLY A 632 -15.50 11.94 2.84
C GLY A 632 -14.48 10.80 2.71
N ASN A 633 -13.51 10.67 3.62
CA ASN A 633 -12.74 9.43 3.80
C ASN A 633 -13.62 8.28 4.30
N ASN A 634 -14.74 8.60 4.93
CA ASN A 634 -15.84 7.71 5.25
C ASN A 634 -17.15 8.40 4.88
N LEU A 635 -18.05 7.68 4.22
CA LEU A 635 -19.34 8.23 3.74
C LEU A 635 -20.50 7.98 4.70
N LYS A 636 -20.27 7.26 5.81
CA LYS A 636 -21.31 6.94 6.80
C LYS A 636 -21.22 7.83 8.05
N THR A 637 -20.00 8.07 8.53
CA THR A 637 -19.74 8.88 9.74
C THR A 637 -18.36 9.51 9.64
N LEU A 638 -18.20 10.73 10.16
CA LEU A 638 -16.90 11.40 10.29
C LEU A 638 -16.39 11.37 11.73
N ASP A 639 -15.86 10.21 12.14
CA ASP A 639 -15.35 9.93 13.48
C ASP A 639 -13.84 9.61 13.53
N GLY A 640 -13.12 9.77 12.42
CA GLY A 640 -11.68 9.45 12.32
C GLY A 640 -11.38 8.07 11.71
N ARG A 641 -12.37 7.18 11.63
CA ARG A 641 -12.23 5.87 10.97
C ARG A 641 -12.40 5.99 9.45
N THR A 642 -11.59 5.25 8.72
CA THR A 642 -11.70 5.12 7.25
C THR A 642 -12.72 4.06 6.86
N ASP A 643 -13.48 4.30 5.79
CA ASP A 643 -14.30 3.26 5.17
C ASP A 643 -13.39 2.16 4.58
N VAL A 644 -13.86 0.91 4.57
CA VAL A 644 -13.11 -0.25 4.04
C VAL A 644 -12.77 -0.11 2.54
N GLU A 645 -13.59 0.65 1.79
CA GLU A 645 -13.36 0.98 0.39
C GLU A 645 -12.62 2.31 0.18
N SER A 646 -12.07 2.89 1.24
CA SER A 646 -11.29 4.12 1.18
C SER A 646 -9.81 3.83 1.43
N ASP A 647 -8.99 4.57 0.70
CA ASP A 647 -7.55 4.55 0.69
C ASP A 647 -6.97 5.81 1.37
N ILE A 648 -5.76 5.67 1.91
CA ILE A 648 -4.91 6.77 2.32
C ILE A 648 -3.87 6.98 1.23
N ASP A 649 -3.92 8.13 0.55
CA ASP A 649 -2.91 8.49 -0.43
C ASP A 649 -1.64 9.00 0.26
N VAL A 650 -0.52 8.34 -0.03
CA VAL A 650 0.82 8.73 0.42
C VAL A 650 1.62 9.16 -0.80
N MET A 651 1.85 10.45 -0.93
CA MET A 651 2.68 11.00 -1.99
C MET A 651 4.13 11.11 -1.55
N ARG A 652 5.06 10.82 -2.46
CA ARG A 652 6.49 11.05 -2.29
C ARG A 652 7.02 11.93 -3.42
N LEU A 653 7.72 13.01 -3.08
CA LEU A 653 8.48 13.78 -4.05
C LEU A 653 9.84 13.11 -4.28
N ILE A 654 10.17 12.87 -5.54
CA ILE A 654 11.44 12.25 -5.93
C ILE A 654 12.54 13.33 -5.94
N ALA A 655 13.47 13.26 -4.98
CA ALA A 655 14.50 14.28 -4.71
C ALA A 655 15.46 14.57 -5.88
N SER A 656 15.57 13.69 -6.88
CA SER A 656 16.56 13.80 -7.96
C SER A 656 16.06 14.47 -9.24
N ARG A 657 14.83 15.01 -9.28
CA ARG A 657 14.26 15.55 -10.52
C ARG A 657 13.38 16.79 -10.32
N LEU A 658 13.83 17.92 -10.88
CA LEU A 658 13.14 19.20 -10.89
C LEU A 658 12.92 19.64 -12.35
N TYR A 659 11.66 19.78 -12.75
CA TYR A 659 11.31 20.26 -14.09
C TYR A 659 11.13 21.77 -14.13
N HIS A 660 11.50 22.35 -15.26
CA HIS A 660 11.37 23.78 -15.51
C HIS A 660 10.50 24.02 -16.75
N VAL A 661 9.38 24.72 -16.57
CA VAL A 661 8.46 25.02 -17.69
C VAL A 661 9.04 26.13 -18.54
N LYS A 662 9.17 25.85 -19.84
CA LYS A 662 9.66 26.82 -20.84
C LYS A 662 8.77 28.05 -20.87
N GLY A 663 9.39 29.24 -20.75
CA GLY A 663 8.69 30.53 -20.78
C GLY A 663 7.94 30.92 -19.50
N MET A 664 7.88 30.06 -18.47
CA MET A 664 7.25 30.36 -17.18
C MET A 664 8.22 30.34 -15.99
N CYS A 665 9.30 29.54 -16.09
CA CYS A 665 10.32 29.43 -15.07
C CYS A 665 11.14 30.73 -14.91
N LYS A 666 11.39 31.16 -13.66
CA LYS A 666 12.21 32.33 -13.29
C LYS A 666 13.53 31.96 -12.60
N CYS A 667 13.95 30.68 -12.62
CA CYS A 667 15.19 30.22 -12.00
C CYS A 667 16.42 30.59 -12.86
N ASP A 668 17.49 31.05 -12.23
CA ASP A 668 18.71 31.59 -12.89
C ASP A 668 19.68 30.52 -13.45
N SER A 669 19.36 29.22 -13.37
CA SER A 669 20.28 28.11 -13.66
C SER A 669 20.10 27.55 -15.09
N LEU A 670 21.20 27.46 -15.85
CA LEU A 670 21.33 27.03 -17.25
C LEU A 670 20.76 25.61 -17.56
N PRO A 671 20.44 25.31 -18.85
CA PRO A 671 19.31 24.46 -19.27
C PRO A 671 19.71 23.01 -19.57
N GLU A 672 19.23 22.05 -18.77
CA GLU A 672 19.25 20.63 -19.19
C GLU A 672 17.86 19.98 -19.28
N GLU A 673 16.80 20.50 -18.63
CA GLU A 673 15.44 19.90 -18.73
C GLU A 673 14.31 20.97 -18.77
N LEU A 674 14.36 21.89 -19.76
CA LEU A 674 13.18 22.70 -20.08
C LEU A 674 12.11 21.80 -20.70
N VAL A 675 10.90 21.86 -20.16
CA VAL A 675 9.74 21.09 -20.64
C VAL A 675 8.68 22.01 -21.24
N GLU A 676 8.10 21.57 -22.36
CA GLU A 676 6.90 22.18 -22.93
C GLU A 676 5.71 21.91 -22.00
N TYR A 677 4.84 22.91 -21.82
CA TYR A 677 3.60 22.81 -21.05
C TYR A 677 2.41 23.06 -21.98
N ASP A 678 1.47 22.12 -21.98
CA ASP A 678 0.23 22.20 -22.76
C ASP A 678 -0.88 21.42 -22.07
N ASN A 679 -2.10 21.97 -22.08
CA ASN A 679 -3.33 21.35 -21.54
C ASN A 679 -3.16 20.81 -20.10
N GLY A 680 -2.49 21.54 -19.21
CA GLY A 680 -2.23 21.08 -17.83
C GLY A 680 -1.15 20.01 -17.67
N HIS A 681 -0.39 19.69 -18.72
CA HIS A 681 0.62 18.64 -18.72
C HIS A 681 1.97 19.17 -19.18
N ILE A 682 3.04 18.55 -18.69
CA ILE A 682 4.38 18.72 -19.24
C ILE A 682 4.73 17.53 -20.14
N PHE A 683 5.46 17.78 -21.21
CA PHE A 683 5.95 16.71 -22.09
C PHE A 683 7.16 16.01 -21.48
N CYS A 684 7.03 14.71 -21.20
CA CYS A 684 8.08 13.89 -20.60
C CYS A 684 7.86 12.41 -20.96
N PRO A 685 8.57 11.85 -21.96
CA PRO A 685 8.39 10.47 -22.37
C PRO A 685 9.09 9.47 -21.44
N GLY A 686 8.52 8.27 -21.28
CA GLY A 686 9.12 7.15 -20.55
C GLY A 686 8.51 6.83 -19.17
N TYR A 687 7.25 7.20 -18.94
CA TYR A 687 6.58 7.05 -17.64
C TYR A 687 5.33 6.16 -17.70
N ALA A 688 4.86 5.65 -16.56
CA ALA A 688 3.56 4.98 -16.47
C ALA A 688 2.41 6.00 -16.48
N SER A 689 1.22 5.62 -17.00
CA SER A 689 0.04 6.50 -17.10
C SER A 689 -0.82 6.56 -15.83
N THR A 690 -0.43 5.83 -14.79
CA THR A 690 -1.18 5.67 -13.54
C THR A 690 -0.44 6.32 -12.38
N PRO A 691 -1.07 7.28 -11.67
CA PRO A 691 -0.37 8.12 -10.70
C PRO A 691 -0.10 7.41 -9.38
N ALA A 692 -0.88 6.37 -9.06
CA ALA A 692 -0.83 5.69 -7.78
C ALA A 692 -0.57 4.18 -7.95
N HIS A 693 0.22 3.63 -7.03
CA HIS A 693 0.34 2.19 -6.82
C HIS A 693 -0.45 1.79 -5.58
N ALA A 694 -1.56 1.10 -5.80
CA ALA A 694 -2.51 0.71 -4.75
C ALA A 694 -2.04 -0.51 -3.96
N PHE A 695 -2.06 -0.39 -2.64
CA PHE A 695 -1.85 -1.47 -1.68
C PHE A 695 -3.16 -1.78 -0.97
N ARG A 696 -3.55 -3.05 -0.97
CA ARG A 696 -4.80 -3.47 -0.32
C ARG A 696 -4.74 -3.26 1.19
N GLY A 697 -5.83 -2.75 1.73
CA GLY A 697 -6.07 -2.69 3.17
C GLY A 697 -6.46 -4.06 3.74
N SER A 698 -6.72 -4.07 5.05
CA SER A 698 -7.25 -5.20 5.82
C SER A 698 -8.28 -4.69 6.83
N ALA A 699 -8.97 -5.58 7.55
CA ALA A 699 -9.90 -5.17 8.60
C ALA A 699 -9.27 -4.28 9.70
N LEU A 700 -7.94 -4.34 9.86
CA LEU A 700 -7.19 -3.58 10.88
C LEU A 700 -6.41 -2.38 10.32
N LYS A 701 -6.32 -2.24 8.99
CA LYS A 701 -5.54 -1.18 8.33
C LYS A 701 -6.19 -0.70 7.04
N PRO A 702 -6.28 0.62 6.79
CA PRO A 702 -6.81 1.15 5.55
C PRO A 702 -5.97 0.72 4.34
N ALA A 703 -6.60 0.74 3.16
CA ALA A 703 -5.86 0.66 1.91
C ALA A 703 -4.93 1.88 1.78
N VAL A 704 -3.84 1.74 1.02
CA VAL A 704 -2.87 2.81 0.83
C VAL A 704 -2.50 2.93 -0.63
N ASP A 705 -2.62 4.12 -1.18
CA ASP A 705 -2.21 4.42 -2.54
C ASP A 705 -0.91 5.23 -2.51
N LYS A 706 0.18 4.66 -3.03
CA LYS A 706 1.49 5.35 -3.09
C LYS A 706 1.60 6.12 -4.40
N VAL A 707 1.81 7.44 -4.30
CA VAL A 707 1.93 8.34 -5.44
C VAL A 707 3.35 8.85 -5.53
N ASP A 708 4.06 8.48 -6.59
CA ASP A 708 5.37 9.06 -6.90
C ASP A 708 5.17 10.33 -7.74
N ALA A 709 5.79 11.41 -7.30
CA ALA A 709 5.67 12.73 -7.92
C ALA A 709 7.06 13.36 -8.14
N CYS A 710 7.20 14.11 -9.24
CA CYS A 710 8.42 14.87 -9.52
C CYS A 710 8.18 16.36 -9.28
N ARG A 711 9.21 17.09 -8.83
CA ARG A 711 9.07 18.52 -8.54
C ARG A 711 8.97 19.32 -9.84
N LEU A 712 8.14 20.36 -9.82
CA LEU A 712 8.03 21.38 -10.85
C LEU A 712 8.43 22.72 -10.21
N CYS A 713 9.21 23.54 -10.89
CA CYS A 713 9.76 24.77 -10.31
C CYS A 713 8.70 25.80 -9.89
N CYS A 714 7.55 25.81 -10.58
CA CYS A 714 6.45 26.74 -10.31
C CYS A 714 5.13 26.18 -10.85
N TYR A 715 4.02 26.62 -10.26
CA TYR A 715 2.69 26.38 -10.83
C TYR A 715 2.52 27.18 -12.13
N PRO A 716 1.82 26.63 -13.15
CA PRO A 716 1.25 27.44 -14.23
C PRO A 716 0.19 28.39 -13.66
N PRO A 717 -0.33 29.36 -14.45
CA PRO A 717 -1.41 30.24 -14.01
C PRO A 717 -2.59 29.45 -13.41
N ILE A 718 -2.98 29.83 -12.20
CA ILE A 718 -4.04 29.14 -11.44
C ILE A 718 -5.35 29.91 -11.64
N ALA A 719 -6.29 29.31 -12.37
CA ALA A 719 -7.47 29.99 -12.90
C ALA A 719 -8.32 30.76 -11.84
N PRO A 720 -8.58 30.23 -10.62
CA PRO A 720 -9.32 30.98 -9.59
C PRO A 720 -8.62 32.24 -9.09
N LEU A 721 -7.31 32.40 -9.35
CA LEU A 721 -6.49 33.54 -8.95
C LEU A 721 -6.24 34.52 -10.10
N GLU A 722 -6.82 34.27 -11.27
CA GLU A 722 -6.69 35.19 -12.41
C GLU A 722 -7.61 36.40 -12.25
N PRO A 723 -7.18 37.62 -12.65
CA PRO A 723 -7.92 38.86 -12.37
C PRO A 723 -9.39 38.85 -12.84
N HIS A 724 -9.65 38.23 -13.99
CA HIS A 724 -10.99 38.19 -14.58
C HIS A 724 -11.95 37.24 -13.85
N ARG A 725 -11.43 36.22 -13.15
CA ARG A 725 -12.19 35.30 -12.28
C ARG A 725 -12.34 35.87 -10.88
N LEU A 726 -11.26 36.44 -10.32
CA LEU A 726 -11.24 37.06 -8.99
C LEU A 726 -12.35 38.10 -8.81
N SER A 727 -12.60 38.94 -9.83
CA SER A 727 -13.63 39.98 -9.78
C SER A 727 -15.08 39.46 -9.70
N LYS A 728 -15.30 38.20 -10.07
CA LYS A 728 -16.63 37.57 -10.13
C LYS A 728 -16.80 36.40 -9.15
N SER A 729 -15.74 36.04 -8.44
CA SER A 729 -15.71 34.87 -7.57
C SER A 729 -16.47 35.11 -6.26
N ASN A 730 -17.35 34.19 -5.88
CA ASN A 730 -17.97 34.16 -4.55
C ASN A 730 -17.09 33.45 -3.50
N ILE A 731 -15.89 32.99 -3.86
CA ILE A 731 -14.96 32.40 -2.90
C ILE A 731 -14.53 33.48 -1.90
N PRO A 732 -14.57 33.19 -0.58
CA PRO A 732 -14.12 34.16 0.42
C PRO A 732 -12.70 34.68 0.15
N LYS A 733 -12.50 35.99 0.27
CA LYS A 733 -11.19 36.64 0.04
C LYS A 733 -10.07 36.01 0.89
N SER A 734 -10.36 35.62 2.12
CA SER A 734 -9.44 34.91 3.01
C SER A 734 -9.01 33.54 2.46
N THR A 735 -9.93 32.82 1.82
CA THR A 735 -9.65 31.54 1.17
C THR A 735 -8.81 31.74 -0.09
N LEU A 736 -9.10 32.77 -0.91
CA LEU A 736 -8.29 33.12 -2.08
C LEU A 736 -6.86 33.53 -1.68
N GLN A 737 -6.70 34.34 -0.62
CA GLN A 737 -5.40 34.68 -0.05
C GLN A 737 -4.65 33.42 0.41
N SER A 738 -5.35 32.48 1.05
CA SER A 738 -4.76 31.22 1.50
C SER A 738 -4.31 30.34 0.33
N LEU A 739 -5.06 30.32 -0.77
CA LEU A 739 -4.66 29.65 -2.01
C LEU A 739 -3.41 30.29 -2.63
N GLN A 740 -3.33 31.63 -2.65
CA GLN A 740 -2.14 32.34 -3.12
C GLN A 740 -0.90 31.99 -2.29
N ASN A 741 -1.05 31.90 -0.96
CA ASN A 741 0.03 31.50 -0.06
C ASN A 741 0.46 30.03 -0.27
N GLU A 742 -0.48 29.15 -0.62
CA GLU A 742 -0.21 27.73 -0.90
C GLU A 742 0.72 27.55 -2.11
N LEU A 743 0.66 28.44 -3.11
CA LEU A 743 1.54 28.39 -4.29
C LEU A 743 3.03 28.56 -3.97
N VAL A 744 3.34 29.21 -2.84
CA VAL A 744 4.72 29.46 -2.40
C VAL A 744 5.11 28.49 -1.29
N SER A 745 4.19 28.15 -0.39
CA SER A 745 4.48 27.33 0.79
C SER A 745 4.49 25.82 0.53
N SER A 746 3.78 25.34 -0.49
CA SER A 746 3.72 23.93 -0.85
C SER A 746 4.48 23.64 -2.16
N PRO A 747 5.11 22.46 -2.27
CA PRO A 747 5.87 22.11 -3.46
C PRO A 747 4.96 21.87 -4.68
N CYS A 748 5.23 22.59 -5.77
CA CYS A 748 4.63 22.30 -7.06
C CYS A 748 5.21 21.00 -7.63
N HIS A 749 4.35 20.16 -8.21
CA HIS A 749 4.75 18.82 -8.64
C HIS A 749 3.88 18.30 -9.79
N VAL A 750 4.41 17.29 -10.47
CA VAL A 750 3.74 16.56 -11.55
C VAL A 750 3.61 15.09 -11.19
N VAL A 751 2.54 14.46 -11.68
CA VAL A 751 2.22 13.04 -11.44
C VAL A 751 2.05 12.29 -12.74
N HIS A 752 2.19 10.97 -12.65
CA HIS A 752 2.01 9.98 -13.70
C HIS A 752 0.54 9.89 -14.18
N ALA A 753 0.04 10.95 -14.78
CA ALA A 753 -1.28 11.03 -15.39
C ALA A 753 -1.15 11.78 -16.73
N ALA A 754 -1.80 11.26 -17.76
CA ALA A 754 -1.81 11.83 -19.10
C ALA A 754 -3.24 11.77 -19.67
N PRO A 755 -3.56 12.56 -20.71
CA PRO A 755 -4.82 12.43 -21.44
C PRO A 755 -5.04 11.00 -21.96
N PRO A 756 -6.30 10.57 -22.18
CA PRO A 756 -6.59 9.26 -22.77
C PRO A 756 -5.84 9.05 -24.08
N GLY A 757 -5.07 7.95 -24.19
CA GLY A 757 -4.26 7.64 -25.37
C GLY A 757 -2.83 8.18 -25.35
N GLU A 758 -2.50 9.13 -24.47
CA GLU A 758 -1.17 9.77 -24.37
C GLU A 758 -0.30 9.21 -23.23
N GLY A 759 -0.63 8.00 -22.79
CA GLY A 759 0.07 7.29 -21.72
C GLY A 759 1.58 7.22 -21.92
N GLY A 760 2.32 7.67 -20.91
CA GLY A 760 3.79 7.61 -20.88
C GLY A 760 4.53 8.61 -21.75
N LYS A 761 3.82 9.62 -22.29
CA LYS A 761 4.42 10.75 -23.03
C LYS A 761 4.39 12.07 -22.25
N GLN A 762 3.49 12.19 -21.27
CA GLN A 762 3.22 13.42 -20.54
C GLN A 762 3.00 13.15 -19.05
N LEU A 763 3.27 14.17 -18.22
CA LEU A 763 2.98 14.18 -16.78
C LEU A 763 2.04 15.34 -16.45
N ARG A 764 1.02 15.10 -15.63
CA ARG A 764 0.03 16.13 -15.26
C ARG A 764 0.53 16.98 -14.11
N VAL A 765 0.36 18.30 -14.22
CA VAL A 765 0.54 19.21 -13.08
C VAL A 765 -0.51 18.89 -12.03
N SER A 766 -0.05 18.55 -10.83
CA SER A 766 -0.93 18.17 -9.73
C SER A 766 -1.33 19.39 -8.92
N THR A 767 -2.62 19.48 -8.60
CA THR A 767 -3.20 20.58 -7.81
C THR A 767 -3.63 20.13 -6.43
N THR A 768 -3.22 18.93 -6.01
CA THR A 768 -3.69 18.29 -4.76
C THR A 768 -3.53 19.16 -3.51
N PHE A 769 -2.48 19.98 -3.41
CA PHE A 769 -2.33 20.92 -2.28
C PHE A 769 -3.33 22.08 -2.32
N LEU A 770 -3.66 22.57 -3.52
CA LEU A 770 -4.69 23.60 -3.72
C LEU A 770 -6.09 23.04 -3.47
N GLU A 771 -6.37 21.83 -3.96
CA GLU A 771 -7.61 21.10 -3.67
C GLU A 771 -7.79 20.89 -2.16
N ARG A 772 -6.74 20.43 -1.48
CA ARG A 772 -6.74 20.22 -0.02
C ARG A 772 -6.99 21.53 0.72
N ARG A 773 -6.35 22.64 0.31
CA ARG A 773 -6.55 23.95 0.91
C ARG A 773 -8.00 24.41 0.80
N LEU A 774 -8.60 24.26 -0.38
CA LEU A 774 -9.98 24.67 -0.62
C LEU A 774 -10.99 23.76 0.11
N LEU A 775 -10.80 22.44 0.10
CA LEU A 775 -11.66 21.48 0.83
C LEU A 775 -11.62 21.68 2.36
N ARG A 776 -10.46 22.04 2.91
CA ARG A 776 -10.33 22.37 4.34
C ARG A 776 -10.99 23.70 4.72
N SER A 777 -11.33 24.54 3.74
CA SER A 777 -12.00 25.83 3.97
C SER A 777 -13.53 25.76 3.92
N LEU A 778 -14.10 24.60 3.58
CA LEU A 778 -15.55 24.44 3.45
C LEU A 778 -16.25 24.65 4.80
N ASN A 779 -17.35 25.39 4.77
CA ASN A 779 -18.29 25.38 5.88
C ASN A 779 -19.08 24.06 5.92
N THR A 780 -19.84 23.84 6.99
CA THR A 780 -20.61 22.59 7.19
C THR A 780 -21.51 22.26 5.99
N LEU A 781 -22.30 23.20 5.48
CA LEU A 781 -23.24 22.94 4.39
C LEU A 781 -22.51 22.64 3.07
N GLN A 782 -21.42 23.35 2.77
CA GLN A 782 -20.57 23.08 1.61
C GLN A 782 -19.90 21.71 1.69
N GLY A 783 -19.41 21.32 2.87
CA GLY A 783 -18.86 19.98 3.12
C GLY A 783 -19.90 18.88 2.98
N GLN A 784 -21.12 19.12 3.46
CA GLN A 784 -22.26 18.21 3.30
C GLN A 784 -22.67 18.03 1.84
N LEU A 785 -22.67 19.11 1.04
CA LEU A 785 -22.85 19.02 -0.41
C LEU A 785 -21.77 18.10 -1.02
N PHE A 786 -20.49 18.34 -0.71
CA PHE A 786 -19.38 17.52 -1.22
C PHE A 786 -19.53 16.04 -0.89
N VAL A 787 -19.84 15.70 0.37
CA VAL A 787 -20.02 14.31 0.83
C VAL A 787 -21.22 13.66 0.13
N THR A 788 -22.32 14.39 -0.01
CA THR A 788 -23.52 13.91 -0.70
C THR A 788 -23.25 13.61 -2.17
N LEU A 789 -22.59 14.53 -2.88
CA LEU A 789 -22.18 14.32 -4.28
C LEU A 789 -21.20 13.16 -4.41
N LYS A 790 -20.26 13.01 -3.46
CA LYS A 790 -19.30 11.91 -3.44
C LYS A 790 -20.01 10.56 -3.24
N TYR A 791 -21.01 10.50 -2.36
CA TYR A 791 -21.86 9.32 -2.20
C TYR A 791 -22.60 8.99 -3.50
N LEU A 792 -23.31 9.95 -4.09
CA LEU A 792 -24.06 9.71 -5.32
C LEU A 792 -23.14 9.23 -6.45
N VAL A 793 -21.98 9.86 -6.64
CA VAL A 793 -21.02 9.41 -7.65
C VAL A 793 -20.43 8.03 -7.36
N LYS A 794 -19.99 7.76 -6.12
CA LYS A 794 -19.28 6.52 -5.76
C LYS A 794 -20.23 5.33 -5.59
N LYS A 795 -21.37 5.52 -4.93
CA LYS A 795 -22.29 4.45 -4.50
C LYS A 795 -23.55 4.32 -5.34
N VAL A 796 -23.91 5.32 -6.15
CA VAL A 796 -25.11 5.28 -7.02
C VAL A 796 -24.73 5.27 -8.51
N ILE A 797 -24.09 6.32 -9.01
CA ILE A 797 -23.75 6.47 -10.43
C ILE A 797 -22.73 5.42 -10.89
N SER A 798 -21.63 5.27 -10.16
CA SER A 798 -20.53 4.35 -10.54
C SER A 798 -20.71 2.91 -10.04
N ASN A 799 -21.80 2.62 -9.31
CA ASN A 799 -22.00 1.33 -8.67
C ASN A 799 -22.44 0.27 -9.67
N LYS A 800 -21.84 -0.92 -9.58
CA LYS A 800 -22.14 -2.08 -10.42
C LYS A 800 -23.56 -2.62 -10.27
N HIS A 801 -24.26 -2.29 -9.19
CA HIS A 801 -25.63 -2.72 -8.93
C HIS A 801 -26.69 -1.65 -9.20
N CYS A 802 -26.27 -0.42 -9.52
CA CYS A 802 -27.14 0.71 -9.84
C CYS A 802 -26.94 1.10 -11.32
N PHE A 803 -26.50 2.33 -11.60
CA PHE A 803 -26.43 2.88 -12.96
C PHE A 803 -25.19 2.48 -13.77
N LYS A 804 -24.18 1.85 -13.14
CA LYS A 804 -22.98 1.28 -13.81
C LYS A 804 -22.20 2.26 -14.71
N VAL A 805 -22.28 3.56 -14.45
CA VAL A 805 -21.55 4.55 -15.27
C VAL A 805 -20.05 4.41 -15.02
N GLN A 806 -19.30 4.11 -16.07
CA GLN A 806 -17.86 3.95 -15.97
C GLN A 806 -17.17 5.32 -16.03
N GLY A 807 -16.16 5.49 -15.17
CA GLY A 807 -15.18 6.56 -15.31
C GLY A 807 -15.48 7.89 -14.62
N VAL A 808 -16.70 8.13 -14.13
CA VAL A 808 -16.97 9.26 -13.22
C VAL A 808 -16.36 8.93 -11.84
N LYS A 809 -15.67 9.90 -11.25
CA LYS A 809 -14.79 9.71 -10.07
C LYS A 809 -14.78 10.95 -9.18
N SER A 810 -14.20 10.83 -8.00
CA SER A 810 -14.16 11.91 -6.98
C SER A 810 -13.53 13.23 -7.45
N TYR A 811 -12.61 13.23 -8.41
CA TYR A 811 -12.04 14.49 -8.94
C TYR A 811 -13.07 15.32 -9.74
N HIS A 812 -14.08 14.69 -10.35
CA HIS A 812 -15.20 15.40 -10.96
C HIS A 812 -16.05 16.08 -9.88
N VAL A 813 -16.34 15.35 -8.79
CA VAL A 813 -17.10 15.88 -7.63
C VAL A 813 -16.39 17.07 -7.01
N LYS A 814 -15.07 17.00 -6.82
CA LYS A 814 -14.26 18.13 -6.33
C LYS A 814 -14.40 19.36 -7.22
N THR A 815 -14.20 19.19 -8.53
CA THR A 815 -14.28 20.28 -9.51
C THR A 815 -15.65 20.94 -9.51
N ILE A 816 -16.73 20.15 -9.50
CA ILE A 816 -18.10 20.67 -9.42
C ILE A 816 -18.32 21.40 -8.10
N THR A 817 -17.87 20.83 -6.98
CA THR A 817 -18.00 21.48 -5.66
C THR A 817 -17.30 22.83 -5.65
N PHE A 818 -16.10 22.93 -6.23
CA PHE A 818 -15.36 24.20 -6.30
C PHE A 818 -16.05 25.24 -7.19
N ARG A 819 -16.59 24.83 -8.34
CA ARG A 819 -17.41 25.70 -9.19
C ARG A 819 -18.65 26.20 -8.45
N MET A 820 -19.35 25.31 -7.74
CA MET A 820 -20.50 25.68 -6.91
C MET A 820 -20.11 26.74 -5.87
N ILE A 821 -18.96 26.61 -5.19
CA ILE A 821 -18.51 27.60 -4.20
C ILE A 821 -18.16 28.95 -4.84
N GLU A 822 -17.66 28.93 -6.07
CA GLU A 822 -17.30 30.14 -6.81
C GLU A 822 -18.50 30.85 -7.42
N GLU A 823 -19.51 30.10 -7.89
CA GLU A 823 -20.64 30.62 -8.67
C GLU A 823 -21.88 30.90 -7.82
N ILE A 824 -22.12 30.12 -6.76
CA ILE A 824 -23.31 30.24 -5.90
C ILE A 824 -23.10 31.31 -4.84
N THR A 825 -24.07 32.24 -4.74
CA THR A 825 -24.00 33.35 -3.79
C THR A 825 -24.23 32.90 -2.34
N ALA A 826 -23.72 33.68 -1.38
CA ALA A 826 -23.83 33.36 0.04
C ALA A 826 -25.28 33.16 0.52
N GLU A 827 -26.24 33.86 -0.08
CA GLU A 827 -27.67 33.80 0.26
C GLU A 827 -28.32 32.47 -0.14
N GLN A 828 -27.73 31.74 -1.09
CA GLN A 828 -28.26 30.43 -1.52
C GLN A 828 -27.74 29.28 -0.66
N TRP A 829 -26.63 29.48 0.09
CA TRP A 829 -26.07 28.50 1.03
C TRP A 829 -26.87 28.43 2.33
N LYS A 830 -28.11 27.95 2.24
CA LYS A 830 -29.02 27.75 3.37
C LYS A 830 -29.35 26.27 3.60
N GLN A 831 -29.70 25.92 4.84
CA GLN A 831 -29.98 24.54 5.24
C GLN A 831 -31.09 23.89 4.41
N GLU A 832 -32.14 24.64 4.11
CA GLU A 832 -33.29 24.23 3.31
C GLU A 832 -32.97 24.02 1.82
N ASN A 833 -31.76 24.36 1.36
CA ASN A 833 -31.38 24.31 -0.05
C ASN A 833 -30.45 23.13 -0.40
N LEU A 834 -30.08 22.26 0.54
CA LEU A 834 -29.09 21.21 0.28
C LEU A 834 -29.47 20.32 -0.92
N VAL A 835 -30.72 19.85 -1.01
CA VAL A 835 -31.21 19.03 -2.13
C VAL A 835 -31.16 19.81 -3.45
N PHE A 836 -31.55 21.08 -3.41
CA PHE A 836 -31.49 21.97 -4.57
C PHE A 836 -30.05 22.18 -5.06
N LEU A 837 -29.10 22.38 -4.15
CA LEU A 837 -27.67 22.52 -4.47
C LEU A 837 -27.09 21.21 -5.02
N VAL A 838 -27.47 20.06 -4.47
CA VAL A 838 -27.10 18.74 -5.02
C VAL A 838 -27.64 18.58 -6.43
N ARG A 839 -28.90 18.97 -6.66
CA ARG A 839 -29.53 18.92 -7.99
C ARG A 839 -28.78 19.79 -9.00
N GLN A 840 -28.49 21.04 -8.65
CA GLN A 840 -27.71 21.93 -9.51
C GLN A 840 -26.33 21.37 -9.83
N ALA A 841 -25.61 20.85 -8.85
CA ALA A 841 -24.30 20.24 -9.06
C ALA A 841 -24.36 19.01 -9.99
N LEU A 842 -25.42 18.20 -9.92
CA LEU A 842 -25.65 17.09 -10.85
C LEU A 842 -26.01 17.59 -12.25
N CYS A 843 -26.78 18.67 -12.38
CA CYS A 843 -27.05 19.30 -13.68
C CYS A 843 -25.75 19.77 -14.33
N ILE A 844 -24.84 20.40 -13.57
CA ILE A 844 -23.51 20.78 -14.09
C ILE A 844 -22.75 19.55 -14.62
N LEU A 845 -22.81 18.42 -13.92
CA LEU A 845 -22.19 17.17 -14.38
C LEU A 845 -22.85 16.64 -15.65
N GLN A 846 -24.18 16.64 -15.70
CA GLN A 846 -24.95 16.19 -16.85
C GLN A 846 -24.62 17.04 -18.08
N ASP A 847 -24.73 18.37 -17.96
CA ASP A 847 -24.44 19.32 -19.03
C ASP A 847 -23.00 19.16 -19.55
N SER A 848 -22.06 18.91 -18.64
CA SER A 848 -20.66 18.65 -18.99
C SER A 848 -20.52 17.37 -19.83
N LEU A 849 -21.17 16.28 -19.42
CA LEU A 849 -21.18 15.00 -20.16
C LEU A 849 -21.84 15.16 -21.55
N GLU A 850 -22.95 15.90 -21.63
CA GLU A 850 -23.65 16.19 -22.88
C GLU A 850 -22.81 17.08 -23.80
N SER A 851 -22.13 18.10 -23.26
CA SER A 851 -21.21 18.96 -24.02
C SER A 851 -20.04 18.16 -24.62
N GLY A 852 -19.61 17.10 -23.93
CA GLY A 852 -18.63 16.13 -24.41
C GLY A 852 -19.03 15.42 -25.70
N CYS A 853 -20.32 15.40 -26.04
CA CYS A 853 -20.88 14.73 -27.23
C CYS A 853 -20.91 15.61 -28.50
N ARG A 854 -20.52 16.88 -28.40
CA ARG A 854 -20.61 17.86 -29.50
C ARG A 854 -19.64 17.53 -30.65
N PRO A 855 -20.04 17.77 -31.92
CA PRO A 855 -19.13 17.62 -33.07
C PRO A 855 -17.92 18.55 -32.93
N GLY A 856 -16.70 18.02 -32.90
CA GLY A 856 -15.45 18.78 -32.78
C GLY A 856 -14.67 18.57 -31.47
N ASN A 857 -15.27 17.95 -30.45
CA ASN A 857 -14.56 17.52 -29.24
C ASN A 857 -13.75 16.24 -29.55
N THR A 858 -12.50 16.42 -30.01
CA THR A 858 -11.63 15.32 -30.47
C THR A 858 -10.80 14.70 -29.34
N ASP A 859 -10.64 15.41 -28.22
CA ASP A 859 -9.89 14.96 -27.04
C ASP A 859 -10.78 14.29 -25.98
N HIS A 860 -12.10 14.26 -26.20
CA HIS A 860 -13.11 13.64 -25.32
C HIS A 860 -13.14 14.24 -23.90
N ARG A 861 -12.83 15.52 -23.78
CA ARG A 861 -12.92 16.30 -22.54
C ARG A 861 -14.37 16.44 -22.11
N ILE A 862 -14.65 16.21 -20.82
CA ILE A 862 -15.99 16.38 -20.24
C ILE A 862 -16.16 17.77 -19.64
N MET A 863 -15.15 18.24 -18.90
CA MET A 863 -15.17 19.56 -18.25
C MET A 863 -13.75 20.06 -18.01
N ASP A 864 -13.62 21.35 -17.75
CA ASP A 864 -12.34 21.99 -17.45
C ASP A 864 -11.97 21.78 -15.99
N HIS A 865 -10.69 21.52 -15.73
CA HIS A 865 -10.15 21.42 -14.39
C HIS A 865 -10.21 22.77 -13.67
N PHE A 866 -10.73 22.79 -12.44
CA PHE A 866 -10.99 24.04 -11.71
C PHE A 866 -9.77 24.97 -11.56
N PHE A 867 -8.61 24.41 -11.17
CA PHE A 867 -7.39 25.20 -10.96
C PHE A 867 -6.53 25.40 -12.21
N LEU A 868 -6.70 24.56 -13.24
CA LEU A 868 -5.88 24.55 -14.46
C LEU A 868 -6.85 24.73 -15.63
N GLY A 869 -7.18 25.98 -15.97
CA GLY A 869 -8.29 26.28 -16.87
C GLY A 869 -8.13 25.71 -18.28
N ASP A 870 -6.88 25.53 -18.72
CA ASP A 870 -6.52 24.90 -19.98
C ASP A 870 -6.68 23.36 -19.93
N ALA A 871 -6.68 22.74 -18.76
CA ALA A 871 -6.61 21.29 -18.59
C ALA A 871 -7.98 20.59 -18.61
N GLY A 872 -8.13 19.57 -19.44
CA GLY A 872 -9.33 18.73 -19.48
C GLY A 872 -9.46 17.71 -18.32
N LEU A 873 -10.70 17.42 -17.93
CA LEU A 873 -11.10 16.24 -17.15
C LEU A 873 -11.79 15.21 -18.05
N TYR A 874 -11.44 13.94 -17.82
CA TYR A 874 -11.81 12.81 -18.66
C TYR A 874 -12.43 11.68 -17.82
N LEU A 875 -13.16 10.77 -18.47
CA LEU A 875 -13.61 9.52 -17.85
C LEU A 875 -12.41 8.61 -17.59
N LYS A 876 -12.32 8.05 -16.38
CA LYS A 876 -11.25 7.09 -16.04
C LYS A 876 -11.55 5.70 -16.61
N GLY A 877 -10.56 5.06 -17.23
CA GLY A 877 -10.63 3.65 -17.64
C GLY A 877 -11.28 3.40 -18.99
N THR A 878 -11.64 4.46 -19.72
CA THR A 878 -12.00 4.42 -21.13
C THR A 878 -10.70 4.44 -21.93
N GLY A 879 -10.19 3.27 -22.34
CA GLY A 879 -8.95 3.15 -23.12
C GLY A 879 -9.04 3.82 -24.50
N PRO A 880 -8.11 3.56 -25.44
CA PRO A 880 -8.24 4.03 -26.81
C PRO A 880 -9.46 3.37 -27.46
N ILE A 881 -10.59 4.08 -27.47
CA ILE A 881 -11.85 3.67 -28.09
C ILE A 881 -12.19 4.65 -29.20
N SER A 882 -12.93 4.19 -30.21
CA SER A 882 -13.34 5.06 -31.32
C SER A 882 -14.17 6.25 -30.80
N SER A 883 -14.07 7.41 -31.46
CA SER A 883 -14.85 8.59 -31.06
C SER A 883 -16.36 8.31 -31.02
N GLN A 884 -16.84 7.41 -31.88
CA GLN A 884 -18.24 6.96 -31.87
C GLN A 884 -18.59 6.12 -30.63
N ALA A 885 -17.65 5.30 -30.14
CA ALA A 885 -17.84 4.53 -28.91
C ALA A 885 -17.77 5.43 -27.67
N MET A 886 -16.84 6.37 -27.63
CA MET A 886 -16.76 7.35 -26.53
C MET A 886 -18.03 8.20 -26.45
N LYS A 887 -18.54 8.66 -27.60
CA LYS A 887 -19.79 9.43 -27.66
C LYS A 887 -20.97 8.65 -27.05
N ARG A 888 -21.07 7.34 -27.31
CA ARG A 888 -22.10 6.49 -26.68
C ARG A 888 -21.91 6.41 -25.16
N ILE A 889 -20.69 6.21 -24.68
CA ILE A 889 -20.40 6.16 -23.24
C ILE A 889 -20.77 7.48 -22.56
N LEU A 890 -20.47 8.62 -23.19
CA LEU A 890 -20.83 9.94 -22.66
C LEU A 890 -22.34 10.16 -22.66
N GLN A 891 -23.06 9.73 -23.70
CA GLN A 891 -24.53 9.78 -23.76
C GLN A 891 -25.18 8.89 -22.70
N GLU A 892 -24.68 7.67 -22.51
CA GLU A 892 -25.14 6.75 -21.46
C GLU A 892 -24.89 7.33 -20.07
N ALA A 893 -23.71 7.93 -19.85
CA ALA A 893 -23.35 8.60 -18.60
C ALA A 893 -24.26 9.79 -18.32
N ALA A 894 -24.50 10.66 -19.31
CA ALA A 894 -25.40 11.80 -19.20
C ALA A 894 -26.83 11.35 -18.87
N GLY A 895 -27.35 10.36 -19.60
CA GLY A 895 -28.68 9.80 -19.36
C GLY A 895 -28.83 9.19 -17.96
N ALA A 896 -27.80 8.49 -17.48
CA ALA A 896 -27.78 7.96 -16.12
C ALA A 896 -27.76 9.06 -15.05
N VAL A 897 -27.00 10.14 -15.26
CA VAL A 897 -27.02 11.30 -14.34
C VAL A 897 -28.40 11.98 -14.36
N GLY A 898 -29.04 12.09 -15.54
CA GLY A 898 -30.42 12.56 -15.66
C GLY A 898 -31.40 11.71 -14.83
N GLN A 899 -31.31 10.38 -14.93
CA GLN A 899 -32.15 9.49 -14.11
C GLN A 899 -31.89 9.62 -12.60
N VAL A 900 -30.64 9.91 -12.20
CA VAL A 900 -30.30 10.20 -10.79
C VAL A 900 -30.91 11.53 -10.34
N ILE A 901 -30.95 12.55 -11.19
CA ILE A 901 -31.62 13.83 -10.92
C ILE A 901 -33.13 13.61 -10.75
N ASP A 902 -33.75 12.81 -11.61
CA ASP A 902 -35.18 12.49 -11.54
C ASP A 902 -35.55 11.74 -10.26
N GLN A 903 -34.69 10.81 -9.83
CA GLN A 903 -34.89 9.99 -8.63
C GLN A 903 -34.26 10.59 -7.36
N LEU A 904 -33.77 11.83 -7.42
CA LEU A 904 -32.93 12.42 -6.39
C LEU A 904 -33.52 12.34 -4.98
N PRO A 905 -34.82 12.67 -4.74
CA PRO A 905 -35.38 12.61 -3.39
C PRO A 905 -35.29 11.22 -2.75
N LYS A 906 -35.58 10.16 -3.52
CA LYS A 906 -35.50 8.78 -3.06
C LYS A 906 -34.05 8.37 -2.75
N LEU A 907 -33.13 8.68 -3.66
CA LEU A 907 -31.72 8.33 -3.51
C LEU A 907 -31.07 9.05 -2.31
N LEU A 908 -31.53 10.25 -1.99
CA LEU A 908 -31.09 11.00 -0.80
C LEU A 908 -31.69 10.45 0.49
N LEU A 909 -32.91 9.91 0.47
CA LEU A 909 -33.47 9.17 1.59
C LEU A 909 -32.68 7.86 1.83
N ASP A 910 -32.37 7.13 0.76
CA ASP A 910 -31.52 5.94 0.84
C ASP A 910 -30.15 6.30 1.42
N PHE A 911 -29.54 7.40 0.97
CA PHE A 911 -28.28 7.90 1.53
C PHE A 911 -28.40 8.18 3.03
N LYS A 912 -29.44 8.92 3.42
CA LYS A 912 -29.74 9.22 4.82
C LYS A 912 -29.77 7.95 5.67
N ASP A 913 -30.39 6.87 5.19
CA ASP A 913 -30.49 5.61 5.92
C ASP A 913 -29.15 4.84 6.02
N THR A 914 -28.14 5.21 5.23
CA THR A 914 -26.79 4.64 5.37
C THR A 914 -25.90 5.36 6.38
N LEU A 915 -26.29 6.58 6.78
CA LEU A 915 -25.56 7.40 7.72
C LEU A 915 -25.63 6.81 9.13
N ARG A 916 -24.59 7.04 9.93
CA ARG A 916 -24.52 6.55 11.31
C ARG A 916 -24.14 7.69 12.25
N PRO A 917 -24.93 7.97 13.29
CA PRO A 917 -24.61 8.98 14.29
C PRO A 917 -23.24 8.75 14.94
N VAL A 918 -22.58 9.83 15.33
CA VAL A 918 -21.39 9.74 16.18
C VAL A 918 -21.83 9.23 17.55
N ALA A 919 -21.09 8.27 18.12
CA ALA A 919 -21.34 7.77 19.47
C ALA A 919 -21.31 8.90 20.51
N ASP A 920 -22.15 8.79 21.55
CA ASP A 920 -22.36 9.82 22.59
C ASP A 920 -21.09 10.27 23.30
N SER A 921 -20.07 9.41 23.34
CA SER A 921 -18.73 9.73 23.86
C SER A 921 -18.01 10.89 23.12
N ALA A 922 -18.57 11.38 22.01
CA ALA A 922 -17.99 12.36 21.09
C ALA A 922 -16.58 12.01 20.56
N ARG A 923 -16.09 10.78 20.81
CA ARG A 923 -14.73 10.33 20.51
C ARG A 923 -14.40 10.50 19.03
N PHE A 924 -13.18 10.94 18.78
CA PHE A 924 -12.57 10.97 17.44
C PHE A 924 -11.43 9.97 17.41
N TYR A 925 -11.56 8.91 16.62
CA TYR A 925 -10.67 7.77 16.59
C TYR A 925 -9.41 8.07 15.79
N PHE A 926 -8.27 7.98 16.44
CA PHE A 926 -6.97 8.01 15.80
C PHE A 926 -6.05 6.99 16.48
N HIS A 927 -5.64 5.98 15.72
CA HIS A 927 -4.64 5.03 16.19
C HIS A 927 -3.48 4.97 15.18
N PRO A 928 -2.36 5.68 15.43
CA PRO A 928 -1.32 5.87 14.44
C PRO A 928 -0.80 4.52 13.91
N PHE A 929 -0.70 3.48 14.74
CA PHE A 929 -0.22 2.16 14.28
C PHE A 929 -1.22 1.36 13.44
N ALA A 930 -2.51 1.67 13.53
CA ALA A 930 -3.55 1.03 12.72
C ALA A 930 -3.63 1.68 11.33
N ILE A 931 -3.42 3.00 11.26
CA ILE A 931 -3.48 3.75 10.00
C ILE A 931 -2.12 3.94 9.33
N LEU A 932 -1.02 3.62 10.03
CA LEU A 932 0.35 3.77 9.54
C LEU A 932 0.57 2.87 8.30
N PRO A 933 0.88 3.48 7.14
CA PRO A 933 1.19 2.71 5.94
C PRO A 933 2.45 1.85 6.16
N GLN A 934 2.45 0.64 5.62
CA GLN A 934 3.63 -0.21 5.63
C GLN A 934 4.63 0.25 4.56
N PHE A 935 5.73 0.82 5.02
CA PHE A 935 6.88 1.12 4.18
C PHE A 935 8.02 0.19 4.58
N ALA A 936 8.60 -0.52 3.62
CA ALA A 936 9.92 -1.10 3.80
C ALA A 936 10.91 0.06 3.97
N LYS A 937 11.75 0.04 5.01
CA LYS A 937 12.92 0.93 5.06
C LYS A 937 13.79 0.58 3.86
N ARG A 938 13.89 1.47 2.87
CA ARG A 938 15.00 1.41 1.91
C ARG A 938 16.25 1.80 2.70
N THR A 939 17.16 0.86 2.89
CA THR A 939 18.55 1.16 3.21
C THR A 939 19.05 2.18 2.19
N GLN A 940 19.42 3.38 2.64
CA GLN A 940 20.06 4.37 1.80
C GLN A 940 21.39 3.80 1.31
N SER A 941 21.51 3.62 0.01
CA SER A 941 22.77 3.49 -0.71
C SER A 941 22.70 4.39 -1.94
N LEU A 942 23.70 5.25 -2.09
CA LEU A 942 23.80 6.34 -3.06
C LEU A 942 23.95 5.83 -4.51
N ARG A 943 23.13 6.43 -5.42
CA ARG A 943 23.30 6.72 -6.86
C ARG A 943 23.88 5.67 -7.84
N ALA A 944 23.09 5.29 -8.86
CA ALA A 944 23.24 5.75 -10.27
C ALA A 944 22.14 5.16 -11.21
N ILE A 945 21.77 5.95 -12.22
CA ILE A 945 20.69 5.75 -13.20
C ILE A 945 21.23 5.00 -14.43
N ALA A 946 20.48 4.00 -14.96
CA ALA A 946 20.06 3.90 -16.38
C ALA A 946 19.54 2.51 -16.79
N SER A 947 18.41 2.56 -17.51
CA SER A 947 17.97 1.66 -18.59
C SER A 947 17.05 0.47 -18.31
N SER A 948 15.96 0.50 -19.05
CA SER A 948 14.69 -0.22 -19.00
C SER A 948 14.68 -1.58 -19.74
N ASN A 949 13.65 -2.36 -19.39
CA ASN A 949 13.04 -3.51 -20.08
C ASN A 949 13.59 -4.90 -19.74
N ILE A 950 12.82 -5.65 -18.93
CA ILE A 950 12.23 -6.97 -19.27
C ILE A 950 11.05 -7.24 -18.32
N MET A 951 10.04 -7.91 -18.87
CA MET A 951 8.68 -8.10 -18.36
C MET A 951 8.54 -8.97 -17.10
N ARG A 952 7.53 -8.58 -16.29
CA ARG A 952 6.51 -9.36 -15.55
C ARG A 952 6.80 -10.83 -15.23
N SER A 953 6.77 -11.14 -13.92
CA SER A 953 6.20 -12.37 -13.35
C SER A 953 5.92 -12.21 -11.85
N THR A 954 4.64 -11.95 -11.56
CA THR A 954 3.80 -12.55 -10.49
C THR A 954 4.32 -12.75 -9.05
N THR A 955 3.68 -12.02 -8.12
CA THR A 955 3.08 -12.49 -6.83
C THR A 955 3.84 -13.51 -5.98
N ALA A 956 4.42 -13.06 -4.85
CA ALA A 956 4.27 -13.65 -3.50
C ALA A 956 5.13 -12.90 -2.46
N CYS A 957 4.69 -12.98 -1.20
CA CYS A 957 5.41 -12.64 0.04
C CYS A 957 5.55 -11.15 0.44
N ALA A 958 4.62 -10.70 1.28
CA ALA A 958 4.87 -9.69 2.31
C ALA A 958 4.15 -10.10 3.61
N THR A 959 4.70 -11.09 4.33
CA THR A 959 4.23 -11.44 5.67
C THR A 959 5.37 -11.99 6.54
N VAL A 960 6.46 -11.24 6.70
CA VAL A 960 7.34 -11.36 7.88
C VAL A 960 8.02 -10.01 8.07
N PHE A 961 7.81 -9.36 9.22
CA PHE A 961 8.66 -8.36 9.91
C PHE A 961 7.79 -7.35 10.68
N CYS A 962 7.28 -7.74 11.85
CA CYS A 962 7.08 -6.80 12.95
C CYS A 962 6.87 -7.56 14.26
N SER A 963 7.93 -7.77 15.06
CA SER A 963 7.75 -8.08 16.49
C SER A 963 8.95 -7.68 17.35
N CYS A 964 10.20 -7.73 16.90
CA CYS A 964 11.33 -7.47 17.81
C CYS A 964 11.84 -6.01 17.92
N ALA A 965 11.44 -5.08 17.06
CA ALA A 965 11.99 -3.70 17.11
C ALA A 965 11.16 -2.71 17.96
N VAL A 966 10.01 -3.12 18.51
CA VAL A 966 9.05 -2.20 19.14
C VAL A 966 9.35 -1.95 20.62
N ARG A 967 10.11 -2.81 21.32
CA ARG A 967 10.31 -2.64 22.78
C ARG A 967 11.40 -1.66 23.20
N THR A 968 12.41 -1.40 22.36
CA THR A 968 13.55 -0.56 22.77
C THR A 968 13.39 0.92 22.40
N VAL A 969 12.46 1.26 21.50
CA VAL A 969 12.18 2.67 21.10
C VAL A 969 11.09 3.31 21.96
N VAL A 970 10.19 2.51 22.53
CA VAL A 970 9.03 3.02 23.29
C VAL A 970 9.41 3.65 24.63
N SER A 971 10.53 3.28 25.26
CA SER A 971 10.96 3.90 26.53
C SER A 971 11.69 5.24 26.35
N ARG A 972 12.30 5.51 25.19
CA ARG A 972 13.01 6.78 24.93
C ARG A 972 12.13 7.85 24.30
N GLU A 973 11.07 7.49 23.58
CA GLU A 973 10.20 8.48 22.92
C GLU A 973 9.03 8.98 23.78
N TRP A 974 8.67 8.30 24.88
CA TRP A 974 7.58 8.75 25.77
C TRP A 974 7.89 10.05 26.54
N ASN A 975 9.17 10.37 26.77
CA ASN A 975 9.57 11.59 27.49
C ASN A 975 9.53 12.87 26.64
N VAL A 976 9.24 12.78 25.33
CA VAL A 976 9.16 13.95 24.43
C VAL A 976 7.72 14.44 24.21
N TRP A 977 6.70 13.65 24.57
CA TRP A 977 5.29 13.96 24.29
C TRP A 977 4.53 14.58 25.48
N ARG A 978 5.25 15.12 26.48
CA ARG A 978 4.66 15.78 27.66
C ARG A 978 4.83 17.32 27.68
N SER A 979 5.33 17.93 26.61
CA SER A 979 5.48 19.39 26.45
C SER A 979 4.53 19.94 25.40
#